data_AF-A0A351MIJ7-F1
#
_entry.id   AF-A0A351MIJ7-F1
#
_cell.length_a   1.000
_cell.length_b   1.000
_cell.length_c   1.000
_cell.angle_alpha   90.00
_cell.angle_beta   90.00
_cell.angle_gamma   90.00
#
_symmetry.space_group_name_H-M   'P 1'
#
loop_
_entity.id
_entity.type
_entity.pdbx_description
1 polymer ?
#
loop_
_entity_poly.entity_id
_entity_poly.type
_entity_poly.pdbx_seq_one_letter_code
_entity_poly.pdbx_strand_id
1 'polypeptide(L)'
;MSKRVQPGRSSDSRAARSSKSKSGKRLTTRQRLRRLRAKPTIGGMREQLSSVLSVGLWVFVAIFLITGIWAFSEPAAPAEGEEAESRSLPNPVMRVGRSELALPEWQQMLSRMGLNDSRALPAKFQQQGYMADAWVRQQVELELARQRGLNISRSELNAEIDSQIDQALAAERGGLSDRQWEYKLQRDQGGLAKKQADLRSQLTADAAALRESLLVQKLRTVVQDELTLTDADYAKELEQIGGRVILLRSGASKPAPAGEGEVETPEQQTQRAEAEKAWREGLDRRKDEAEKLLAQLQAAPTTFAAVAEEKSEDYATKDNGGQMALASRDQTYYGDDFKEKAFATKPGAFAPLIEGNDGWIIFMAKERKAFPDDFKKPEPRDFAAAEGIAADLVKKLKGGADFAQVARDESDDPGSGAQGGDLGWVTRGQMVAPFEKMAFAMPQGEISPPFRSQFGVHILEVTERELPGPGETAPAEAETPEPDPADKRAVAEAEALKVLPLPEKPAAPAMRVKVRHILISAEDPERKIEDLKQQVLDRKRSAHYEDVVRVARQEAKNSGRIQILDPELRAFFDANDGDSGAEMASLRATVAQWPTIRPEANLELARRYEQAQMSQAMGPEAEKDQLAAVAALASDQEAIPGLIEALDSPLPAVKIAIANALGEMKAAAATERLSELVREDYDQTVADAAKAALTKLGAPVPERNIGGTPATPAAGAPAAGGAAAGGQPAPITVPVPVPAPN
;
A
#
# COMPACT_ATOMS: atom_id res chain seq x y z
N MET A 1 -19.47 57.89 -54.65
CA MET A 1 -20.22 58.27 -55.87
C MET A 1 -20.66 57.00 -56.59
N SER A 2 -21.99 56.79 -56.71
CA SER A 2 -22.74 56.22 -57.87
C SER A 2 -22.21 54.91 -58.53
N LYS A 3 -22.94 53.78 -58.69
CA LYS A 3 -24.36 53.43 -58.99
C LYS A 3 -24.58 51.93 -58.61
N ARG A 4 -25.70 51.46 -58.00
CA ARG A 4 -27.08 51.19 -58.52
C ARG A 4 -27.08 50.16 -59.68
N VAL A 5 -27.84 49.06 -59.70
CA VAL A 5 -29.32 48.97 -59.79
C VAL A 5 -29.85 47.54 -59.46
N GLN A 6 -31.02 47.49 -58.80
CA GLN A 6 -31.97 46.39 -58.43
C GLN A 6 -32.90 45.98 -59.62
N PRO A 7 -34.14 45.39 -59.53
CA PRO A 7 -35.01 44.83 -58.44
C PRO A 7 -35.66 43.45 -58.83
N GLY A 8 -36.57 42.76 -58.10
CA GLY A 8 -37.26 42.97 -56.81
C GLY A 8 -38.51 42.06 -56.62
N ARG A 9 -39.22 42.27 -55.49
CA ARG A 9 -40.62 41.90 -55.10
C ARG A 9 -40.95 40.43 -54.79
N SER A 10 -41.81 40.05 -53.82
CA SER A 10 -42.84 40.70 -52.98
C SER A 10 -43.17 39.76 -51.78
N SER A 11 -43.36 40.19 -50.53
CA SER A 11 -44.55 40.73 -49.83
C SER A 11 -45.14 39.79 -48.76
N ASP A 12 -45.16 40.28 -47.52
CA ASP A 12 -46.22 40.26 -46.49
C ASP A 12 -47.07 38.99 -46.23
N SER A 13 -47.14 38.58 -44.97
CA SER A 13 -48.24 38.99 -44.06
C SER A 13 -48.26 38.21 -42.74
N ARG A 14 -48.80 38.88 -41.72
CA ARG A 14 -48.80 38.54 -40.30
C ARG A 14 -50.22 38.12 -39.89
N ALA A 15 -50.29 37.03 -39.12
CA ALA A 15 -51.26 36.69 -38.06
C ALA A 15 -52.79 36.69 -38.33
N ALA A 16 -53.44 35.58 -37.96
CA ALA A 16 -54.61 35.61 -37.05
C ALA A 16 -55.10 34.21 -36.62
N ARG A 17 -55.31 34.07 -35.28
CA ARG A 17 -56.38 33.31 -34.57
C ARG A 17 -56.31 31.76 -34.62
N SER A 18 -56.70 30.97 -33.61
CA SER A 18 -57.36 31.17 -32.32
C SER A 18 -57.42 29.83 -31.56
N SER A 19 -57.46 29.91 -30.22
CA SER A 19 -58.15 29.05 -29.21
C SER A 19 -57.66 27.63 -28.86
N LYS A 20 -57.34 27.46 -27.55
CA LYS A 20 -57.89 26.55 -26.50
C LYS A 20 -58.22 25.10 -26.96
N SER A 21 -57.95 23.99 -26.27
CA SER A 21 -57.75 23.71 -24.83
C SER A 21 -57.43 22.20 -24.65
N LYS A 22 -56.70 21.88 -23.56
CA LYS A 22 -56.77 20.66 -22.71
C LYS A 22 -56.33 19.29 -23.24
N SER A 23 -55.66 18.60 -22.29
CA SER A 23 -55.82 17.18 -21.92
C SER A 23 -54.91 16.15 -22.61
N GLY A 24 -53.89 15.73 -21.86
CA GLY A 24 -53.88 14.35 -21.36
C GLY A 24 -53.03 13.33 -22.11
N LYS A 25 -52.25 12.58 -21.29
CA LYS A 25 -51.64 11.27 -21.53
C LYS A 25 -50.31 11.23 -22.30
N ARG A 26 -49.25 11.14 -21.49
CA ARG A 26 -47.96 10.52 -21.82
C ARG A 26 -48.16 9.04 -22.16
N LEU A 27 -47.52 8.58 -23.23
CA LEU A 27 -47.08 7.20 -23.40
C LEU A 27 -45.62 7.21 -23.84
N THR A 28 -44.93 6.15 -23.46
CA THR A 28 -43.58 6.14 -22.88
C THR A 28 -42.49 5.60 -23.80
N THR A 29 -41.29 6.16 -23.64
CA THR A 29 -39.94 5.58 -23.51
C THR A 29 -39.43 4.42 -24.39
N ARG A 30 -40.25 3.64 -25.12
CA ARG A 30 -39.78 2.47 -25.92
C ARG A 30 -39.83 2.63 -27.44
N GLN A 31 -40.07 3.82 -27.98
CA GLN A 31 -40.08 4.07 -29.43
C GLN A 31 -39.09 5.14 -29.93
N ARG A 32 -38.21 5.68 -29.09
CA ARG A 32 -37.22 6.71 -29.48
C ARG A 32 -35.77 6.39 -29.13
N LEU A 33 -35.42 5.11 -29.08
CA LEU A 33 -34.04 4.68 -29.22
C LEU A 33 -33.92 3.86 -30.50
N ARG A 34 -33.67 4.54 -31.62
CA ARG A 34 -32.93 3.95 -32.74
C ARG A 34 -32.39 5.05 -33.64
N ARG A 35 -31.08 5.25 -33.48
CA ARG A 35 -30.07 5.65 -34.46
C ARG A 35 -29.29 6.92 -34.06
N LEU A 36 -28.15 6.64 -33.38
CA LEU A 36 -26.77 7.04 -33.74
C LEU A 36 -26.49 8.55 -33.89
N ARG A 37 -25.34 9.14 -33.57
CA ARG A 37 -24.05 8.84 -32.89
C ARG A 37 -23.24 10.13 -33.15
N ALA A 38 -22.55 10.74 -32.18
CA ALA A 38 -21.21 11.36 -32.34
C ALA A 38 -20.69 11.98 -31.03
N LYS A 39 -19.71 11.28 -30.45
CA LYS A 39 -18.57 11.55 -29.53
C LYS A 39 -18.39 12.91 -28.81
N PRO A 40 -17.86 12.88 -27.56
CA PRO A 40 -16.93 13.87 -27.04
C PRO A 40 -15.46 13.38 -27.11
N THR A 41 -14.56 14.35 -26.98
CA THR A 41 -13.11 14.37 -27.27
C THR A 41 -12.21 13.76 -26.19
N ILE A 42 -11.03 13.35 -26.65
CA ILE A 42 -9.90 12.75 -25.92
C ILE A 42 -9.09 13.86 -25.25
N GLY A 43 -8.88 13.82 -23.92
CA GLY A 43 -7.99 14.77 -23.25
C GLY A 43 -8.12 14.98 -21.73
N GLY A 44 -8.85 14.14 -20.97
CA GLY A 44 -9.18 14.47 -19.57
C GLY A 44 -9.08 13.35 -18.52
N MET A 45 -8.40 12.24 -18.80
CA MET A 45 -8.25 11.14 -17.83
C MET A 45 -6.89 10.48 -17.99
N ARG A 46 -5.84 11.03 -17.37
CA ARG A 46 -4.57 10.30 -17.24
C ARG A 46 -3.76 10.54 -15.97
N GLU A 47 -4.22 11.32 -14.99
CA GLU A 47 -3.48 11.54 -13.73
C GLU A 47 -4.35 11.45 -12.46
N GLN A 48 -5.17 10.39 -12.33
CA GLN A 48 -5.85 10.06 -11.06
C GLN A 48 -5.98 8.55 -10.82
N LEU A 49 -4.94 7.76 -11.10
CA LEU A 49 -5.05 6.28 -11.04
C LEU A 49 -3.96 5.53 -10.25
N SER A 50 -3.23 6.16 -9.33
CA SER A 50 -2.23 5.44 -8.52
C SER A 50 -2.36 5.52 -6.99
N SER A 51 -3.42 6.12 -6.43
CA SER A 51 -3.64 6.10 -4.96
C SER A 51 -5.06 5.73 -4.51
N VAL A 52 -5.96 5.37 -5.44
CA VAL A 52 -7.34 4.93 -5.12
C VAL A 52 -7.57 3.44 -5.43
N LEU A 53 -6.60 2.77 -6.07
CA LEU A 53 -6.77 1.38 -6.56
C LEU A 53 -6.34 0.27 -5.58
N SER A 54 -5.68 0.56 -4.46
CA SER A 54 -5.35 -0.47 -3.45
C SER A 54 -6.38 -0.54 -2.31
N VAL A 55 -6.89 0.61 -1.85
CA VAL A 55 -7.94 0.67 -0.81
C VAL A 55 -9.34 0.54 -1.43
N GLY A 56 -9.55 1.09 -2.64
CA GLY A 56 -10.80 0.96 -3.37
C GLY A 56 -11.13 -0.48 -3.74
N LEU A 57 -10.14 -1.32 -4.07
CA LEU A 57 -10.40 -2.71 -4.47
C LEU A 57 -10.88 -3.58 -3.30
N TRP A 58 -10.34 -3.39 -2.09
CA TRP A 58 -10.76 -4.14 -0.90
C TRP A 58 -12.08 -3.63 -0.29
N VAL A 59 -12.34 -2.32 -0.35
CA VAL A 59 -13.63 -1.75 0.05
C VAL A 59 -14.73 -2.09 -0.96
N PHE A 60 -14.43 -2.19 -2.27
CA PHE A 60 -15.37 -2.68 -3.27
C PHE A 60 -15.67 -4.17 -3.09
N VAL A 61 -14.68 -5.01 -2.74
CA VAL A 61 -14.90 -6.42 -2.37
C VAL A 61 -15.78 -6.53 -1.11
N ALA A 62 -15.53 -5.73 -0.07
CA ALA A 62 -16.33 -5.74 1.16
C ALA A 62 -17.77 -5.22 0.98
N ILE A 63 -17.99 -4.18 0.16
CA ILE A 63 -19.33 -3.63 -0.12
C ILE A 63 -20.12 -4.53 -1.08
N PHE A 64 -19.48 -5.19 -2.05
CA PHE A 64 -20.14 -6.18 -2.93
C PHE A 64 -20.55 -7.44 -2.16
N LEU A 65 -19.78 -7.84 -1.14
CA LEU A 65 -20.10 -8.95 -0.23
C LEU A 65 -21.32 -8.65 0.68
N ILE A 66 -21.62 -7.38 0.97
CA ILE A 66 -22.72 -6.99 1.88
C ILE A 66 -24.00 -6.59 1.12
N THR A 67 -23.91 -6.11 -0.12
CA THR A 67 -25.09 -5.63 -0.89
C THR A 67 -25.60 -6.56 -2.00
N GLY A 68 -24.90 -7.65 -2.31
CA GLY A 68 -25.29 -8.63 -3.34
C GLY A 68 -26.33 -9.68 -2.93
N ILE A 69 -27.09 -9.49 -1.83
CA ILE A 69 -28.01 -10.50 -1.28
C ILE A 69 -29.45 -10.41 -1.82
N TRP A 70 -29.85 -9.38 -2.59
CA TRP A 70 -31.23 -9.34 -3.13
C TRP A 70 -31.29 -8.69 -4.53
N ALA A 71 -31.08 -9.47 -5.60
CA ALA A 71 -31.82 -9.39 -6.88
C ALA A 71 -31.09 -10.16 -8.01
N PHE A 72 -31.51 -11.40 -8.24
CA PHE A 72 -31.70 -12.10 -9.54
C PHE A 72 -31.60 -13.61 -9.30
N SER A 73 -32.64 -14.16 -8.69
CA SER A 73 -32.95 -15.60 -8.74
C SER A 73 -33.87 -15.87 -9.93
N GLU A 74 -33.35 -16.48 -10.99
CA GLU A 74 -34.14 -17.40 -11.82
C GLU A 74 -33.27 -18.64 -12.10
N PRO A 75 -33.68 -19.84 -11.67
CA PRO A 75 -32.97 -21.06 -12.00
C PRO A 75 -33.30 -21.44 -13.45
N ALA A 76 -32.28 -21.58 -14.30
CA ALA A 76 -32.44 -22.29 -15.57
C ALA A 76 -32.65 -23.79 -15.28
N ALA A 77 -33.61 -24.40 -15.97
CA ALA A 77 -33.98 -25.81 -15.80
C ALA A 77 -32.78 -26.76 -16.03
N PRO A 78 -32.66 -27.86 -15.25
CA PRO A 78 -31.58 -28.81 -15.44
C PRO A 78 -31.79 -29.57 -16.75
N ALA A 79 -30.74 -29.66 -17.56
CA ALA A 79 -30.67 -30.66 -18.62
C ALA A 79 -30.52 -32.03 -17.95
N GLU A 80 -31.47 -32.93 -18.21
CA GLU A 80 -31.47 -34.29 -17.70
C GLU A 80 -30.30 -35.09 -18.27
N GLY A 81 -29.66 -35.90 -17.41
CA GLY A 81 -28.93 -37.09 -17.82
C GLY A 81 -27.42 -36.94 -17.93
N GLU A 82 -26.73 -36.83 -16.80
CA GLU A 82 -25.49 -37.54 -16.50
C GLU A 82 -25.18 -37.33 -15.01
N GLU A 83 -25.36 -38.36 -14.19
CA GLU A 83 -24.86 -38.38 -12.81
C GLU A 83 -23.34 -38.31 -12.87
N ALA A 84 -22.80 -37.09 -12.85
CA ALA A 84 -21.38 -36.85 -12.69
C ALA A 84 -20.93 -37.38 -11.33
N GLU A 85 -20.16 -38.46 -11.33
CA GLU A 85 -19.46 -38.97 -10.15
C GLU A 85 -18.79 -37.81 -9.42
N SER A 86 -19.17 -37.58 -8.15
CA SER A 86 -18.53 -36.56 -7.32
C SER A 86 -17.07 -36.95 -7.11
N ARG A 87 -16.14 -36.26 -7.78
CA ARG A 87 -14.70 -36.49 -7.61
C ARG A 87 -14.32 -36.38 -6.12
N SER A 88 -13.71 -37.43 -5.60
CA SER A 88 -13.20 -37.45 -4.23
C SER A 88 -11.85 -36.72 -4.18
N LEU A 89 -11.79 -35.62 -3.43
CA LEU A 89 -10.55 -34.87 -3.17
C LEU A 89 -9.82 -35.44 -1.94
N PRO A 90 -8.48 -35.39 -1.91
CA PRO A 90 -7.71 -35.84 -0.75
C PRO A 90 -7.93 -34.90 0.44
N ASN A 91 -7.81 -35.46 1.66
CA ASN A 91 -7.80 -34.71 2.90
C ASN A 91 -6.55 -35.09 3.72
N PRO A 92 -5.60 -34.17 3.97
CA PRO A 92 -5.62 -32.76 3.55
C PRO A 92 -5.41 -32.57 2.03
N VAL A 93 -5.72 -31.36 1.54
CA VAL A 93 -5.55 -30.97 0.13
C VAL A 93 -4.09 -30.57 -0.14
N MET A 94 -3.45 -29.91 0.83
CA MET A 94 -2.07 -29.43 0.75
C MET A 94 -1.41 -29.42 2.13
N ARG A 95 -0.07 -29.43 2.15
CA ARG A 95 0.75 -29.28 3.36
C ARG A 95 1.94 -28.35 3.11
N VAL A 96 2.25 -27.52 4.09
CA VAL A 96 3.49 -26.73 4.17
C VAL A 96 4.08 -26.90 5.57
N GLY A 97 5.11 -27.73 5.66
CA GLY A 97 5.76 -28.19 6.89
C GLY A 97 4.79 -28.75 7.92
N ARG A 98 4.43 -27.95 8.94
CA ARG A 98 3.47 -28.37 10.00
C ARG A 98 2.02 -27.96 9.73
N SER A 99 1.79 -27.08 8.76
CA SER A 99 0.46 -26.61 8.41
C SER A 99 -0.17 -27.53 7.36
N GLU A 100 -1.44 -27.89 7.57
CA GLU A 100 -2.23 -28.66 6.62
C GLU A 100 -3.45 -27.84 6.21
N LEU A 101 -3.79 -27.84 4.92
CA LEU A 101 -5.07 -27.30 4.46
C LEU A 101 -6.07 -28.44 4.35
N ALA A 102 -7.02 -28.51 5.29
CA ALA A 102 -8.02 -29.56 5.31
C ALA A 102 -9.04 -29.38 4.17
N LEU A 103 -9.61 -30.48 3.68
CA LEU A 103 -10.61 -30.43 2.61
C LEU A 103 -11.84 -29.54 2.95
N PRO A 104 -12.42 -29.58 4.17
CA PRO A 104 -13.54 -28.71 4.52
C PRO A 104 -13.17 -27.22 4.50
N GLU A 105 -11.96 -26.89 4.93
CA GLU A 105 -11.44 -25.51 4.93
C GLU A 105 -11.24 -25.02 3.48
N TRP A 106 -10.63 -25.86 2.64
CA TRP A 106 -10.49 -25.59 1.21
C TRP A 106 -11.84 -25.35 0.53
N GLN A 107 -12.84 -26.20 0.79
CA GLN A 107 -14.20 -26.03 0.26
C GLN A 107 -14.87 -24.76 0.79
N GLN A 108 -14.64 -24.38 2.04
CA GLN A 108 -15.15 -23.12 2.59
C GLN A 108 -14.51 -21.92 1.89
N MET A 109 -13.20 -21.94 1.64
CA MET A 109 -12.49 -20.90 0.89
C MET A 109 -13.04 -20.77 -0.53
N LEU A 110 -13.19 -21.89 -1.24
CA LEU A 110 -13.77 -21.94 -2.57
C LEU A 110 -15.21 -21.41 -2.59
N SER A 111 -16.02 -21.77 -1.58
CA SER A 111 -17.40 -21.31 -1.45
C SER A 111 -17.49 -19.79 -1.31
N ARG A 112 -16.65 -19.20 -0.46
CA ARG A 112 -16.63 -17.73 -0.24
C ARG A 112 -16.29 -16.98 -1.52
N MET A 113 -15.47 -17.59 -2.38
CA MET A 113 -15.02 -17.00 -3.64
C MET A 113 -15.92 -17.36 -4.85
N GLY A 114 -16.97 -18.17 -4.66
CA GLY A 114 -17.80 -18.66 -5.78
C GLY A 114 -17.08 -19.64 -6.71
N LEU A 115 -16.02 -20.29 -6.22
CA LEU A 115 -15.14 -21.21 -6.95
C LEU A 115 -15.46 -22.70 -6.72
N ASN A 116 -16.52 -23.03 -5.98
CA ASN A 116 -16.89 -24.41 -5.63
C ASN A 116 -17.20 -25.30 -6.84
N ASP A 117 -17.60 -24.70 -7.97
CA ASP A 117 -17.99 -25.44 -9.16
C ASP A 117 -16.79 -25.57 -10.11
N SER A 118 -15.91 -26.53 -9.81
CA SER A 118 -14.70 -26.84 -10.62
C SER A 118 -15.01 -27.34 -12.03
N ARG A 119 -16.28 -27.65 -12.31
CA ARG A 119 -16.77 -28.07 -13.64
C ARG A 119 -16.96 -26.89 -14.63
N ALA A 120 -16.85 -25.65 -14.19
CA ALA A 120 -17.16 -24.48 -15.01
C ALA A 120 -15.92 -23.64 -15.34
N LEU A 121 -15.41 -23.79 -16.58
CA LEU A 121 -14.41 -22.95 -17.28
C LEU A 121 -12.95 -23.05 -16.77
N PRO A 122 -11.94 -23.21 -17.67
CA PRO A 122 -10.50 -23.21 -17.34
C PRO A 122 -10.04 -22.05 -16.45
N ALA A 123 -10.70 -20.90 -16.56
CA ALA A 123 -10.43 -19.71 -15.75
C ALA A 123 -10.69 -19.91 -14.25
N LYS A 124 -11.71 -20.68 -13.85
CA LYS A 124 -11.97 -20.93 -12.42
C LYS A 124 -10.92 -21.83 -11.80
N PHE A 125 -10.43 -22.82 -12.53
CA PHE A 125 -9.36 -23.70 -12.06
C PHE A 125 -8.04 -22.94 -11.85
N GLN A 126 -7.69 -22.02 -12.76
CA GLN A 126 -6.55 -21.13 -12.54
C GLN A 126 -6.69 -20.27 -11.28
N GLN A 127 -7.89 -19.75 -11.01
CA GLN A 127 -8.18 -19.01 -9.78
C GLN A 127 -8.03 -19.85 -8.51
N GLN A 128 -8.41 -21.14 -8.57
CA GLN A 128 -8.12 -22.08 -7.48
C GLN A 128 -6.62 -22.28 -7.29
N GLY A 129 -5.86 -22.43 -8.36
CA GLY A 129 -4.40 -22.51 -8.33
C GLY A 129 -3.74 -21.29 -7.68
N TYR A 130 -4.14 -20.07 -8.05
CA TYR A 130 -3.61 -18.84 -7.44
C TYR A 130 -3.97 -18.73 -5.95
N MET A 131 -5.18 -19.14 -5.57
CA MET A 131 -5.59 -19.15 -4.17
C MET A 131 -4.77 -20.17 -3.35
N ALA A 132 -4.48 -21.33 -3.94
CA ALA A 132 -3.58 -22.31 -3.35
C ALA A 132 -2.15 -21.78 -3.24
N ASP A 133 -1.66 -21.06 -4.26
CA ASP A 133 -0.33 -20.43 -4.26
C ASP A 133 -0.19 -19.37 -3.15
N ALA A 134 -1.19 -18.49 -3.03
CA ALA A 134 -1.25 -17.48 -1.99
C ALA A 134 -1.25 -18.11 -0.59
N TRP A 135 -1.99 -19.20 -0.40
CA TRP A 135 -1.96 -19.94 0.86
C TRP A 135 -0.58 -20.54 1.14
N VAL A 136 0.05 -21.19 0.15
CA VAL A 136 1.41 -21.75 0.28
C VAL A 136 2.41 -20.65 0.63
N ARG A 137 2.36 -19.50 -0.06
CA ARG A 137 3.20 -18.34 0.21
C ARG A 137 3.06 -17.85 1.64
N GLN A 138 1.83 -17.64 2.12
CA GLN A 138 1.56 -17.22 3.49
C GLN A 138 2.13 -18.22 4.51
N GLN A 139 1.98 -19.53 4.27
CA GLN A 139 2.55 -20.54 5.16
C GLN A 139 4.09 -20.53 5.17
N VAL A 140 4.73 -20.31 4.02
CA VAL A 140 6.19 -20.13 3.92
C VAL A 140 6.64 -18.91 4.71
N GLU A 141 5.93 -17.78 4.60
CA GLU A 141 6.22 -16.57 5.37
C GLU A 141 6.08 -16.82 6.89
N LEU A 142 5.02 -17.50 7.33
CA LEU A 142 4.84 -17.88 8.74
C LEU A 142 5.94 -18.83 9.24
N GLU A 143 6.36 -19.81 8.44
CA GLU A 143 7.50 -20.66 8.79
C GLU A 143 8.79 -19.85 8.91
N LEU A 144 9.05 -18.96 7.97
CA LEU A 144 10.23 -18.10 7.98
C LEU A 144 10.24 -17.18 9.21
N ALA A 145 9.09 -16.61 9.57
CA ALA A 145 8.94 -15.81 10.79
C ALA A 145 9.27 -16.63 12.04
N ARG A 146 8.75 -17.87 12.15
CA ARG A 146 9.05 -18.79 13.26
C ARG A 146 10.52 -19.18 13.29
N GLN A 147 11.14 -19.47 12.15
CA GLN A 147 12.57 -19.77 12.03
C GLN A 147 13.44 -18.60 12.49
N ARG A 148 12.98 -17.38 12.24
CA ARG A 148 13.62 -16.15 12.72
C ARG A 148 13.31 -15.83 14.19
N GLY A 149 12.51 -16.65 14.87
CA GLY A 149 12.15 -16.46 16.27
C GLY A 149 11.21 -15.28 16.50
N LEU A 150 10.49 -14.83 15.46
CA LEU A 150 9.52 -13.76 15.58
C LEU A 150 8.25 -14.28 16.25
N ASN A 151 7.65 -13.44 17.09
CA ASN A 151 6.35 -13.68 17.69
C ASN A 151 5.52 -12.39 17.73
N ILE A 152 4.23 -12.56 18.03
CA ILE A 152 3.32 -11.47 18.37
C ILE A 152 2.96 -11.58 19.84
N SER A 153 3.25 -10.53 20.60
CA SER A 153 2.85 -10.39 21.99
C SER A 153 1.34 -10.16 22.12
N ARG A 154 0.78 -10.43 23.31
CA ARG A 154 -0.64 -10.12 23.58
C ARG A 154 -0.92 -8.62 23.46
N SER A 155 0.04 -7.76 23.84
CA SER A 155 -0.08 -6.31 23.71
C SER A 155 -0.11 -5.84 22.26
N GLU A 156 0.78 -6.36 21.40
CA GLU A 156 0.74 -6.06 19.95
C GLU A 156 -0.59 -6.50 19.33
N LEU A 157 -1.10 -7.67 19.70
CA LEU A 157 -2.39 -8.14 19.24
C LEU A 157 -3.54 -7.23 19.71
N ASN A 158 -3.55 -6.86 20.99
CA ASN A 158 -4.60 -6.01 21.53
C ASN A 158 -4.57 -4.61 20.91
N ALA A 159 -3.39 -4.05 20.69
CA ALA A 159 -3.22 -2.77 20.02
C ALA A 159 -3.75 -2.82 18.58
N GLU A 160 -3.52 -3.91 17.85
CA GLU A 160 -4.09 -4.11 16.52
C GLU A 160 -5.62 -4.25 16.56
N ILE A 161 -6.16 -4.98 17.53
CA ILE A 161 -7.62 -5.09 17.73
C ILE A 161 -8.22 -3.70 17.98
N ASP A 162 -7.62 -2.91 18.86
CA ASP A 162 -8.07 -1.54 19.16
C ASP A 162 -7.97 -0.64 17.93
N SER A 163 -6.87 -0.72 17.17
CA SER A 163 -6.70 -0.01 15.89
C SER A 163 -7.79 -0.37 14.87
N GLN A 164 -8.12 -1.67 14.71
CA GLN A 164 -9.18 -2.10 13.80
C GLN A 164 -10.58 -1.67 14.27
N ILE A 165 -10.82 -1.63 15.58
CA ILE A 165 -12.06 -1.07 16.14
C ILE A 165 -12.17 0.42 15.78
N ASP A 166 -11.11 1.19 15.99
CA ASP A 166 -11.10 2.62 15.70
C ASP A 166 -11.28 2.90 14.20
N GLN A 167 -10.62 2.13 13.34
CA GLN A 167 -10.79 2.22 11.89
C GLN A 167 -12.22 1.87 11.46
N ALA A 168 -12.81 0.80 12.02
CA ALA A 168 -14.19 0.40 11.72
C ALA A 168 -15.19 1.47 12.17
N LEU A 169 -14.99 2.05 13.36
CA LEU A 169 -15.83 3.13 13.87
C LEU A 169 -15.67 4.42 13.05
N ALA A 170 -14.45 4.77 12.64
CA ALA A 170 -14.19 5.93 11.79
C ALA A 170 -14.84 5.76 10.41
N ALA A 171 -14.74 4.57 9.81
CA ALA A 171 -15.37 4.25 8.53
C ALA A 171 -16.90 4.30 8.62
N GLU A 172 -17.50 3.79 9.71
CA GLU A 172 -18.95 3.82 9.91
C GLU A 172 -19.47 5.23 10.26
N ARG A 173 -18.66 6.04 10.97
CA ARG A 173 -18.94 7.45 11.26
C ARG A 173 -18.99 8.26 9.95
N GLY A 174 -18.03 8.03 9.06
CA GLY A 174 -17.89 8.79 7.83
C GLY A 174 -17.80 10.31 8.11
N GLY A 175 -18.67 11.10 7.48
CA GLY A 175 -18.74 12.55 7.67
C GLY A 175 -19.70 13.05 8.76
N LEU A 176 -20.23 12.16 9.62
CA LEU A 176 -21.15 12.56 10.69
C LEU A 176 -20.42 13.32 11.81
N SER A 177 -21.09 14.31 12.41
CA SER A 177 -20.61 14.95 13.64
C SER A 177 -20.74 13.99 14.84
N ASP A 178 -19.90 14.17 15.87
CA ASP A 178 -19.86 13.27 17.04
C ASP A 178 -21.23 13.14 17.72
N ARG A 179 -22.00 14.23 17.82
CA ARG A 179 -23.34 14.22 18.42
C ARG A 179 -24.37 13.45 17.59
N GLN A 180 -24.28 13.51 16.26
CA GLN A 180 -25.12 12.70 15.36
C GLN A 180 -24.73 11.23 15.41
N TRP A 181 -23.42 10.96 15.52
CA TRP A 181 -22.86 9.64 15.62
C TRP A 181 -23.26 8.94 16.94
N GLU A 182 -23.09 9.62 18.07
CA GLU A 182 -23.54 9.15 19.39
C GLU A 182 -25.04 8.85 19.40
N TYR A 183 -25.86 9.77 18.87
CA TYR A 183 -27.31 9.56 18.79
C TYR A 183 -27.67 8.34 17.93
N LYS A 184 -27.02 8.16 16.77
CA LYS A 184 -27.21 7.00 15.88
C LYS A 184 -26.81 5.70 16.59
N LEU A 185 -25.64 5.66 17.21
CA LEU A 185 -25.15 4.49 17.97
C LEU A 185 -26.07 4.15 19.14
N GLN A 186 -26.54 5.16 19.87
CA GLN A 186 -27.41 4.94 21.02
C GLN A 186 -28.81 4.45 20.62
N ARG A 187 -29.34 4.95 19.51
CA ARG A 187 -30.66 4.53 18.99
C ARG A 187 -30.62 3.15 18.33
N ASP A 188 -29.60 2.86 17.53
CA ASP A 188 -29.60 1.71 16.62
C ASP A 188 -28.75 0.53 17.12
N GLN A 189 -27.79 0.77 18.03
CA GLN A 189 -26.78 -0.24 18.42
C GLN A 189 -26.52 -0.31 19.93
N GLY A 190 -27.29 0.44 20.75
CA GLY A 190 -27.15 0.42 22.21
C GLY A 190 -25.95 1.21 22.76
N GLY A 191 -25.36 2.11 21.95
CA GLY A 191 -24.29 3.03 22.35
C GLY A 191 -22.88 2.59 21.92
N LEU A 192 -21.94 3.52 22.00
CA LEU A 192 -20.54 3.33 21.56
C LEU A 192 -19.84 2.17 22.28
N ALA A 193 -19.97 2.12 23.61
CA ALA A 193 -19.32 1.09 24.43
C ALA A 193 -19.78 -0.33 24.06
N LYS A 194 -21.08 -0.51 23.79
CA LYS A 194 -21.61 -1.81 23.36
C LYS A 194 -21.06 -2.19 21.99
N LYS A 195 -21.04 -1.25 21.05
CA LYS A 195 -20.50 -1.51 19.70
C LYS A 195 -19.01 -1.84 19.73
N GLN A 196 -18.21 -1.14 20.55
CA GLN A 196 -16.80 -1.46 20.77
C GLN A 196 -16.64 -2.87 21.35
N ALA A 197 -17.43 -3.24 22.35
CA ALA A 197 -17.40 -4.59 22.94
C ALA A 197 -17.78 -5.69 21.93
N ASP A 198 -18.82 -5.45 21.12
CA ASP A 198 -19.25 -6.39 20.07
C ASP A 198 -18.15 -6.59 19.01
N LEU A 199 -17.52 -5.50 18.54
CA LEU A 199 -16.40 -5.56 17.59
C LEU A 199 -15.18 -6.26 18.21
N ARG A 200 -14.82 -5.93 19.45
CA ARG A 200 -13.72 -6.57 20.17
C ARG A 200 -13.96 -8.08 20.31
N SER A 201 -15.17 -8.49 20.64
CA SER A 201 -15.54 -9.91 20.75
C SER A 201 -15.39 -10.63 19.41
N GLN A 202 -15.78 -10.01 18.30
CA GLN A 202 -15.62 -10.59 16.96
C GLN A 202 -14.14 -10.73 16.59
N LEU A 203 -13.34 -9.68 16.76
CA LEU A 203 -11.90 -9.70 16.45
C LEU A 203 -11.12 -10.65 17.36
N THR A 204 -11.53 -10.79 18.63
CA THR A 204 -10.91 -11.74 19.57
C THR A 204 -11.22 -13.19 19.20
N ALA A 205 -12.41 -13.47 18.65
CA ALA A 205 -12.74 -14.81 18.15
C ALA A 205 -11.81 -15.22 16.99
N ASP A 206 -11.35 -14.25 16.20
CA ASP A 206 -10.42 -14.44 15.08
C ASP A 206 -8.94 -14.13 15.44
N ALA A 207 -8.62 -14.04 16.74
CA ALA A 207 -7.31 -13.65 17.25
C ALA A 207 -6.13 -14.49 16.71
N ALA A 208 -6.37 -15.76 16.35
CA ALA A 208 -5.34 -16.61 15.76
C ALA A 208 -4.95 -16.13 14.35
N ALA A 209 -5.93 -15.86 13.50
CA ALA A 209 -5.69 -15.34 12.15
C ALA A 209 -5.05 -13.95 12.19
N LEU A 210 -5.48 -13.11 13.14
CA LEU A 210 -4.90 -11.78 13.35
C LEU A 210 -3.45 -11.85 13.83
N ARG A 211 -3.10 -12.81 14.69
CA ARG A 211 -1.69 -13.03 15.06
C ARG A 211 -0.84 -13.47 13.87
N GLU A 212 -1.38 -14.30 12.98
CA GLU A 212 -0.65 -14.72 11.78
C GLU A 212 -0.41 -13.55 10.82
N SER A 213 -1.40 -12.70 10.58
CA SER A 213 -1.22 -11.53 9.72
C SER A 213 -0.19 -10.55 10.29
N LEU A 214 -0.27 -10.26 11.60
CA LEU A 214 0.72 -9.43 12.30
C LEU A 214 2.12 -10.03 12.23
N LEU A 215 2.23 -11.37 12.35
CA LEU A 215 3.52 -12.04 12.29
C LEU A 215 4.18 -11.89 10.91
N VAL A 216 3.40 -11.98 9.83
CA VAL A 216 3.88 -11.73 8.46
C VAL A 216 4.27 -10.25 8.26
N GLN A 217 3.51 -9.30 8.81
CA GLN A 217 3.87 -7.88 8.77
C GLN A 217 5.17 -7.58 9.53
N LYS A 218 5.34 -8.19 10.71
CA LYS A 218 6.57 -8.08 11.51
C LYS A 218 7.76 -8.69 10.78
N LEU A 219 7.58 -9.86 10.15
CA LEU A 219 8.60 -10.46 9.28
C LEU A 219 8.99 -9.52 8.15
N ARG A 220 8.02 -8.94 7.44
CA ARG A 220 8.27 -7.99 6.34
C ARG A 220 9.14 -6.84 6.81
N THR A 221 8.78 -6.21 7.92
CA THR A 221 9.53 -5.08 8.49
C THR A 221 10.96 -5.48 8.83
N VAL A 222 11.14 -6.59 9.56
CA VAL A 222 12.48 -7.08 9.95
C VAL A 222 13.35 -7.36 8.73
N VAL A 223 12.82 -8.08 7.73
CA VAL A 223 13.54 -8.38 6.49
C VAL A 223 13.87 -7.10 5.72
N GLN A 224 12.94 -6.15 5.63
CA GLN A 224 13.19 -4.88 4.95
C GLN A 224 14.28 -4.06 5.65
N ASP A 225 14.34 -4.07 6.98
CA ASP A 225 15.34 -3.34 7.76
C ASP A 225 16.76 -3.92 7.70
N GLU A 226 16.90 -5.17 7.23
CA GLU A 226 18.21 -5.78 6.97
C GLU A 226 18.94 -5.12 5.81
N LEU A 227 18.20 -4.54 4.86
CA LEU A 227 18.77 -3.87 3.73
C LEU A 227 19.20 -2.44 4.09
N THR A 228 20.51 -2.22 3.96
CA THR A 228 21.12 -0.89 4.00
C THR A 228 21.78 -0.61 2.65
N LEU A 229 21.70 0.63 2.21
CA LEU A 229 22.29 1.08 0.94
C LEU A 229 23.39 2.10 1.23
N THR A 230 24.48 2.01 0.48
CA THR A 230 25.56 2.99 0.53
C THR A 230 25.27 4.18 -0.40
N ASP A 231 25.99 5.29 -0.23
CA ASP A 231 25.90 6.42 -1.17
C ASP A 231 26.23 6.01 -2.62
N ALA A 232 27.09 5.01 -2.81
CA ALA A 232 27.40 4.47 -4.13
C ALA A 232 26.21 3.71 -4.74
N ASP A 233 25.43 2.99 -3.93
CA ASP A 233 24.22 2.31 -4.36
C ASP A 233 23.14 3.33 -4.78
N TYR A 234 22.94 4.38 -3.96
CA TYR A 234 22.03 5.47 -4.31
C TYR A 234 22.48 6.19 -5.58
N ALA A 235 23.78 6.48 -5.72
CA ALA A 235 24.33 7.11 -6.92
C ALA A 235 24.07 6.28 -8.18
N LYS A 236 24.19 4.97 -8.08
CA LYS A 236 23.89 4.04 -9.17
C LYS A 236 22.41 4.00 -9.50
N GLU A 237 21.51 3.99 -8.51
CA GLU A 237 20.07 3.87 -8.76
C GLU A 237 19.42 5.18 -9.23
N LEU A 238 19.92 6.34 -8.77
CA LEU A 238 19.39 7.67 -9.08
C LEU A 238 20.07 8.34 -10.28
N GLU A 239 21.07 7.69 -10.85
CA GLU A 239 21.70 8.14 -12.07
C GLU A 239 20.68 8.31 -13.19
N GLN A 240 20.77 9.41 -13.93
CA GLN A 240 19.94 9.65 -15.11
C GLN A 240 20.79 9.80 -16.36
N ILE A 241 20.29 9.26 -17.46
CA ILE A 241 20.93 9.37 -18.78
C ILE A 241 19.95 9.86 -19.83
N GLY A 242 20.37 10.85 -20.61
CA GLY A 242 19.62 11.42 -21.73
C GLY A 242 20.43 11.26 -23.01
N GLY A 243 19.75 11.17 -24.15
CA GLY A 243 20.44 10.83 -25.39
C GLY A 243 19.60 10.91 -26.63
N ARG A 244 20.11 10.29 -27.70
CA ARG A 244 19.33 10.04 -28.91
C ARG A 244 19.20 8.55 -29.16
N VAL A 245 18.00 8.14 -29.59
CA VAL A 245 17.62 6.76 -29.84
C VAL A 245 17.14 6.60 -31.28
N ILE A 246 17.53 5.49 -31.89
CA ILE A 246 16.88 4.93 -33.07
C ILE A 246 16.45 3.51 -32.72
N LEU A 247 15.17 3.22 -32.92
CA LEU A 247 14.62 1.88 -32.81
C LEU A 247 14.40 1.31 -34.20
N LEU A 248 14.94 0.12 -34.46
CA LEU A 248 14.62 -0.70 -35.62
C LEU A 248 13.80 -1.89 -35.14
N ARG A 249 12.49 -1.85 -35.37
CA ARG A 249 11.55 -2.85 -34.87
C ARG A 249 11.83 -4.21 -35.51
N SER A 250 11.70 -5.26 -34.71
CA SER A 250 11.77 -6.66 -35.15
C SER A 250 10.49 -7.13 -35.85
N GLY A 251 9.38 -6.41 -35.69
CA GLY A 251 8.05 -6.76 -36.20
C GLY A 251 7.19 -7.59 -35.22
N ALA A 252 7.83 -8.20 -34.23
CA ALA A 252 7.21 -8.72 -33.01
C ALA A 252 7.92 -8.08 -31.80
N SER A 253 7.27 -8.06 -30.64
CA SER A 253 7.86 -7.60 -29.38
C SER A 253 8.25 -8.79 -28.52
N LYS A 254 9.29 -8.61 -27.70
CA LYS A 254 9.69 -9.54 -26.65
C LYS A 254 8.47 -9.78 -25.76
N PRO A 255 7.98 -11.02 -25.65
CA PRO A 255 6.88 -11.29 -24.75
C PRO A 255 7.34 -11.01 -23.32
N ALA A 256 6.50 -10.32 -22.56
CA ALA A 256 6.72 -10.19 -21.13
C ALA A 256 6.71 -11.59 -20.49
N PRO A 257 7.52 -11.85 -19.46
CA PRO A 257 7.28 -13.02 -18.62
C PRO A 257 5.88 -12.91 -18.00
N ALA A 258 5.30 -14.06 -17.64
CA ALA A 258 4.11 -14.08 -16.81
C ALA A 258 4.32 -13.21 -15.57
N GLY A 259 3.31 -12.43 -15.15
CA GLY A 259 3.38 -11.68 -13.90
C GLY A 259 3.70 -12.58 -12.72
N GLU A 260 4.29 -12.03 -11.66
CA GLU A 260 4.55 -12.81 -10.45
C GLU A 260 3.25 -13.44 -9.92
N GLY A 261 3.24 -14.78 -9.85
CA GLY A 261 2.04 -15.51 -9.48
C GLY A 261 0.96 -15.55 -10.55
N GLU A 262 1.26 -15.23 -11.83
CA GLU A 262 0.44 -15.53 -13.00
C GLU A 262 0.97 -16.78 -13.73
N VAL A 263 0.04 -17.64 -14.11
CA VAL A 263 0.25 -18.96 -14.69
C VAL A 263 -0.17 -18.93 -16.14
N GLU A 264 0.79 -19.12 -17.05
CA GLU A 264 0.51 -19.26 -18.47
C GLU A 264 -0.13 -20.63 -18.74
N THR A 265 -1.30 -20.68 -19.40
CA THR A 265 -1.83 -21.93 -19.96
C THR A 265 -0.83 -22.55 -20.94
N PRO A 266 -0.88 -23.86 -21.22
CA PRO A 266 -0.03 -24.46 -22.27
C PRO A 266 -0.17 -23.76 -23.62
N GLU A 267 -1.36 -23.23 -23.95
CA GLU A 267 -1.54 -22.40 -25.14
C GLU A 267 -0.85 -21.05 -25.02
N GLN A 268 -0.89 -20.38 -23.86
CA GLN A 268 -0.17 -19.13 -23.61
C GLN A 268 1.35 -19.34 -23.61
N GLN A 269 1.85 -20.43 -23.04
CA GLN A 269 3.28 -20.80 -23.10
C GLN A 269 3.72 -21.05 -24.54
N THR A 270 2.89 -21.76 -25.33
CA THR A 270 3.14 -21.99 -26.75
C THR A 270 3.12 -20.67 -27.52
N GLN A 271 2.12 -19.82 -27.30
CA GLN A 271 2.00 -18.50 -27.92
C GLN A 271 3.18 -17.59 -27.56
N ARG A 272 3.64 -17.62 -26.30
CA ARG A 272 4.80 -16.88 -25.83
C ARG A 272 6.08 -17.41 -26.47
N ALA A 273 6.27 -18.72 -26.53
CA ALA A 273 7.43 -19.32 -27.19
C ALA A 273 7.45 -19.00 -28.70
N GLU A 274 6.28 -19.03 -29.35
CA GLU A 274 6.12 -18.60 -30.75
C GLU A 274 6.39 -17.11 -30.93
N ALA A 275 5.89 -16.25 -30.03
CA ALA A 275 6.13 -14.81 -30.03
C ALA A 275 7.61 -14.49 -29.80
N GLU A 276 8.26 -15.17 -28.86
CA GLU A 276 9.69 -15.04 -28.59
C GLU A 276 10.51 -15.47 -29.81
N LYS A 277 10.18 -16.61 -30.42
CA LYS A 277 10.81 -17.07 -31.66
C LYS A 277 10.63 -16.03 -32.78
N ALA A 278 9.42 -15.54 -32.99
CA ALA A 278 9.13 -14.52 -34.02
C ALA A 278 9.90 -13.22 -33.77
N TRP A 279 10.02 -12.82 -32.51
CA TRP A 279 10.82 -11.67 -32.09
C TRP A 279 12.31 -11.89 -32.38
N ARG A 280 12.88 -13.07 -32.08
CA ARG A 280 14.27 -13.43 -32.40
C ARG A 280 14.56 -13.42 -33.89
N GLU A 281 13.70 -14.07 -34.67
CA GLU A 281 13.82 -14.05 -36.13
C GLU A 281 13.74 -12.62 -36.68
N GLY A 282 12.92 -11.77 -36.06
CA GLY A 282 12.83 -10.34 -36.38
C GLY A 282 14.11 -9.57 -36.10
N LEU A 283 14.75 -9.81 -34.96
CA LEU A 283 16.05 -9.23 -34.63
C LEU A 283 17.12 -9.70 -35.61
N ASP A 284 17.20 -11.00 -35.89
CA ASP A 284 18.18 -11.56 -36.83
C ASP A 284 18.07 -10.92 -38.22
N ARG A 285 16.83 -10.74 -38.73
CA ARG A 285 16.59 -10.06 -40.02
C ARG A 285 17.08 -8.61 -40.05
N ARG A 286 17.03 -7.91 -38.92
CA ARG A 286 17.33 -6.47 -38.83
C ARG A 286 18.75 -6.18 -38.35
N LYS A 287 19.51 -7.21 -37.94
CA LYS A 287 20.83 -7.06 -37.32
C LYS A 287 21.84 -6.37 -38.25
N ASP A 288 21.99 -6.87 -39.48
CA ASP A 288 22.94 -6.30 -40.45
C ASP A 288 22.65 -4.82 -40.76
N GLU A 289 21.36 -4.45 -40.81
CA GLU A 289 20.93 -3.07 -41.02
C GLU A 289 21.26 -2.20 -39.81
N ALA A 290 20.98 -2.70 -38.60
CA ALA A 290 21.27 -2.01 -37.36
C ALA A 290 22.79 -1.79 -37.18
N GLU A 291 23.62 -2.78 -37.47
CA GLU A 291 25.08 -2.67 -37.41
C GLU A 291 25.62 -1.67 -38.45
N LYS A 292 25.10 -1.70 -39.69
CA LYS A 292 25.46 -0.71 -40.72
C LYS A 292 25.05 0.70 -40.33
N LEU A 293 23.86 0.88 -39.78
CA LEU A 293 23.36 2.18 -39.35
C LEU A 293 24.18 2.72 -38.17
N LEU A 294 24.53 1.86 -37.20
CA LEU A 294 25.42 2.21 -36.10
C LEU A 294 26.79 2.67 -36.63
N ALA A 295 27.40 1.93 -37.55
CA ALA A 295 28.68 2.30 -38.16
C ALA A 295 28.60 3.63 -38.93
N GLN A 296 27.52 3.85 -39.70
CA GLN A 296 27.28 5.12 -40.40
C GLN A 296 27.19 6.29 -39.41
N LEU A 297 26.45 6.12 -38.32
CA LEU A 297 26.25 7.15 -37.31
C LEU A 297 27.52 7.41 -36.49
N GLN A 298 28.33 6.39 -36.23
CA GLN A 298 29.65 6.54 -35.63
C GLN A 298 30.61 7.34 -36.54
N ALA A 299 30.53 7.15 -37.85
CA ALA A 299 31.33 7.90 -38.83
C ALA A 299 30.84 9.35 -39.01
N ALA A 300 29.53 9.60 -38.87
CA ALA A 300 28.93 10.94 -39.01
C ALA A 300 27.91 11.24 -37.89
N PRO A 301 28.36 11.48 -36.64
CA PRO A 301 27.47 11.64 -35.48
C PRO A 301 26.48 12.80 -35.58
N THR A 302 26.80 13.84 -36.37
CA THR A 302 25.94 15.00 -36.62
C THR A 302 24.67 14.65 -37.42
N THR A 303 24.67 13.53 -38.13
CA THR A 303 23.53 13.09 -38.98
C THR A 303 22.45 12.36 -38.19
N PHE A 304 22.68 12.06 -36.90
CA PHE A 304 21.78 11.24 -36.08
C PHE A 304 20.32 11.74 -36.11
N ALA A 305 20.10 13.05 -36.00
CA ALA A 305 18.76 13.63 -36.01
C ALA A 305 17.99 13.27 -37.28
N ALA A 306 18.59 13.54 -38.44
CA ALA A 306 17.99 13.29 -39.75
C ALA A 306 17.80 11.78 -39.99
N VAL A 307 18.77 10.97 -39.59
CA VAL A 307 18.67 9.51 -39.72
C VAL A 307 17.57 8.97 -38.80
N ALA A 308 17.39 9.51 -37.61
CA ALA A 308 16.30 9.13 -36.72
C ALA A 308 14.94 9.50 -37.32
N GLU A 309 14.76 10.73 -37.80
CA GLU A 309 13.54 11.19 -38.48
C GLU A 309 13.21 10.36 -39.73
N GLU A 310 14.20 9.80 -40.43
CA GLU A 310 13.96 8.95 -41.60
C GLU A 310 13.72 7.48 -41.19
N LYS A 311 14.67 6.90 -40.46
CA LYS A 311 14.83 5.45 -40.28
C LYS A 311 14.27 4.92 -38.97
N SER A 312 14.11 5.75 -37.93
CA SER A 312 13.61 5.27 -36.63
C SER A 312 12.17 4.81 -36.74
N GLU A 313 11.84 3.75 -36.00
CA GLU A 313 10.49 3.22 -35.83
C GLU A 313 10.01 3.42 -34.37
N ASP A 314 10.70 4.29 -33.63
CA ASP A 314 10.26 4.85 -32.35
C ASP A 314 9.45 6.13 -32.58
N TYR A 315 8.13 6.00 -32.68
CA TYR A 315 7.23 7.13 -32.91
C TYR A 315 7.21 8.16 -31.77
N ALA A 316 7.71 7.83 -30.57
CA ALA A 316 7.75 8.78 -29.47
C ALA A 316 8.87 9.82 -29.65
N THR A 317 9.97 9.43 -30.31
CA THR A 317 11.18 10.26 -30.45
C THR A 317 11.57 10.52 -31.90
N LYS A 318 11.01 9.82 -32.89
CA LYS A 318 11.35 9.99 -34.30
C LYS A 318 11.27 11.46 -34.76
N ASP A 319 10.15 12.11 -34.48
CA ASP A 319 9.86 13.47 -34.97
C ASP A 319 10.66 14.58 -34.25
N ASN A 320 11.41 14.23 -33.19
CA ASN A 320 12.35 15.14 -32.53
C ASN A 320 13.83 14.72 -32.75
N GLY A 321 14.09 13.95 -33.81
CA GLY A 321 15.43 13.48 -34.16
C GLY A 321 15.97 12.43 -33.18
N GLY A 322 15.08 11.63 -32.59
CA GLY A 322 15.39 10.57 -31.65
C GLY A 322 15.69 11.06 -30.23
N GLN A 323 15.39 12.32 -29.89
CA GLN A 323 15.73 12.89 -28.59
C GLN A 323 14.94 12.24 -27.46
N MET A 324 15.68 11.61 -26.54
CA MET A 324 15.19 10.97 -25.32
C MET A 324 15.49 11.88 -24.13
N ALA A 325 14.47 12.12 -23.30
CA ALA A 325 14.64 12.82 -22.03
C ALA A 325 15.54 12.05 -21.07
N LEU A 326 16.02 12.73 -20.02
CA LEU A 326 16.74 12.09 -18.91
C LEU A 326 15.88 10.98 -18.32
N ALA A 327 16.38 9.76 -18.42
CA ALA A 327 15.74 8.57 -17.86
C ALA A 327 16.56 8.02 -16.71
N SER A 328 15.87 7.66 -15.62
CA SER A 328 16.45 6.92 -14.50
C SER A 328 16.56 5.42 -14.84
N ARG A 329 17.43 4.66 -14.15
CA ARG A 329 17.70 3.23 -14.45
C ARG A 329 16.49 2.31 -14.31
N ASP A 330 15.49 2.73 -13.54
CA ASP A 330 14.23 2.03 -13.33
C ASP A 330 13.24 2.23 -14.47
N GLN A 331 13.38 3.27 -15.29
CA GLN A 331 12.50 3.53 -16.41
C GLN A 331 12.82 2.57 -17.57
N THR A 332 11.96 1.59 -17.77
CA THR A 332 12.08 0.49 -18.73
C THR A 332 11.61 0.85 -20.13
N TYR A 333 12.07 1.96 -20.71
CA TYR A 333 11.63 2.38 -22.06
C TYR A 333 11.90 1.32 -23.14
N TYR A 334 12.96 0.53 -22.96
CA TYR A 334 13.52 -0.30 -24.03
C TYR A 334 13.95 -1.72 -23.60
N GLY A 335 13.76 -2.08 -22.34
CA GLY A 335 14.19 -3.39 -21.78
C GLY A 335 15.47 -3.34 -20.96
N ASP A 336 15.86 -4.47 -20.37
CA ASP A 336 16.96 -4.54 -19.39
C ASP A 336 18.35 -4.35 -20.01
N ASP A 337 18.56 -4.84 -21.22
CA ASP A 337 19.80 -4.65 -22.00
C ASP A 337 20.11 -3.17 -22.22
N PHE A 338 19.07 -2.35 -22.39
CA PHE A 338 19.22 -0.90 -22.48
C PHE A 338 19.73 -0.30 -21.17
N LYS A 339 19.20 -0.73 -20.02
CA LYS A 339 19.65 -0.25 -18.70
C LYS A 339 21.14 -0.51 -18.46
N GLU A 340 21.63 -1.67 -18.90
CA GLU A 340 23.04 -2.02 -18.73
C GLU A 340 23.92 -1.22 -19.69
N LYS A 341 23.63 -1.29 -21.00
CA LYS A 341 24.50 -0.74 -22.05
C LYS A 341 24.42 0.78 -22.14
N ALA A 342 23.24 1.39 -21.98
CA ALA A 342 23.09 2.83 -22.06
C ALA A 342 23.81 3.53 -20.90
N PHE A 343 23.61 3.08 -19.65
CA PHE A 343 24.24 3.69 -18.47
C PHE A 343 25.75 3.42 -18.37
N ALA A 344 26.27 2.39 -19.06
CA ALA A 344 27.70 2.19 -19.25
C ALA A 344 28.31 3.14 -20.31
N THR A 345 27.49 3.84 -21.10
CA THR A 345 27.93 4.69 -22.21
C THR A 345 28.23 6.11 -21.74
N LYS A 346 29.42 6.63 -22.07
CA LYS A 346 29.82 8.00 -21.73
C LYS A 346 29.08 9.03 -22.59
N PRO A 347 28.74 10.22 -22.05
CA PRO A 347 28.19 11.31 -22.85
C PRO A 347 29.04 11.61 -24.09
N GLY A 348 28.39 11.75 -25.24
CA GLY A 348 29.03 11.94 -26.55
C GLY A 348 29.41 10.64 -27.28
N ALA A 349 29.32 9.47 -26.63
CA ALA A 349 29.62 8.18 -27.23
C ALA A 349 28.36 7.41 -27.65
N PHE A 350 28.56 6.43 -28.53
CA PHE A 350 27.55 5.44 -28.89
C PHE A 350 27.66 4.22 -27.98
N ALA A 351 26.51 3.71 -27.56
CA ALA A 351 26.45 2.40 -26.94
C ALA A 351 26.78 1.30 -27.97
N PRO A 352 27.27 0.13 -27.52
CA PRO A 352 27.18 -1.09 -28.32
C PRO A 352 25.74 -1.33 -28.76
N LEU A 353 25.52 -2.05 -29.86
CA LEU A 353 24.17 -2.35 -30.33
C LEU A 353 23.34 -3.02 -29.21
N ILE A 354 22.18 -2.43 -28.92
CA ILE A 354 21.35 -2.79 -27.77
C ILE A 354 20.18 -3.62 -28.26
N GLU A 355 19.96 -4.77 -27.65
CA GLU A 355 18.77 -5.58 -27.88
C GLU A 355 17.63 -5.04 -27.02
N GLY A 356 16.60 -4.48 -27.65
CA GLY A 356 15.45 -3.95 -26.95
C GLY A 356 14.23 -4.86 -27.05
N ASN A 357 13.23 -4.61 -26.21
CA ASN A 357 11.97 -5.37 -26.21
C ASN A 357 11.28 -5.32 -27.58
N ASP A 358 11.36 -4.21 -28.31
CA ASP A 358 10.67 -4.04 -29.60
C ASP A 358 11.57 -4.25 -30.83
N GLY A 359 12.88 -4.45 -30.64
CA GLY A 359 13.85 -4.53 -31.74
C GLY A 359 15.25 -4.03 -31.38
N TRP A 360 16.07 -3.76 -32.39
CA TRP A 360 17.42 -3.23 -32.21
C TRP A 360 17.41 -1.75 -31.88
N ILE A 361 18.25 -1.35 -30.92
CA ILE A 361 18.37 0.03 -30.47
C ILE A 361 19.78 0.52 -30.69
N ILE A 362 19.86 1.68 -31.34
CA ILE A 362 21.08 2.47 -31.47
C ILE A 362 20.91 3.68 -30.57
N PHE A 363 21.79 3.77 -29.58
CA PHE A 363 21.77 4.84 -28.58
C PHE A 363 23.06 5.64 -28.62
N MET A 364 22.92 6.96 -28.61
CA MET A 364 24.01 7.89 -28.35
C MET A 364 23.71 8.66 -27.07
N ALA A 365 24.56 8.50 -26.06
CA ALA A 365 24.44 9.28 -24.82
C ALA A 365 24.76 10.75 -25.14
N LYS A 366 23.91 11.67 -24.68
CA LYS A 366 24.13 13.12 -24.81
C LYS A 366 24.47 13.75 -23.47
N GLU A 367 23.75 13.36 -22.44
CA GLU A 367 23.86 13.94 -21.11
C GLU A 367 23.68 12.86 -20.05
N ARG A 368 24.27 13.11 -18.88
CA ARG A 368 24.21 12.24 -17.72
C ARG A 368 24.12 13.12 -16.50
N LYS A 369 23.13 12.88 -15.64
CA LYS A 369 23.11 13.47 -14.30
C LYS A 369 23.66 12.46 -13.30
N ALA A 370 24.76 12.82 -12.67
CA ALA A 370 25.35 12.09 -11.57
C ALA A 370 24.70 12.51 -10.25
N PHE A 371 24.23 11.52 -9.50
CA PHE A 371 23.84 11.73 -8.12
C PHE A 371 25.07 11.59 -7.19
N PRO A 372 25.20 12.43 -6.15
CA PRO A 372 24.28 13.50 -5.75
C PRO A 372 24.58 14.86 -6.40
N ASP A 373 25.74 15.05 -7.03
CA ASP A 373 26.26 16.37 -7.39
C ASP A 373 25.37 17.20 -8.32
N ASP A 374 24.77 16.58 -9.34
CA ASP A 374 23.86 17.28 -10.25
C ASP A 374 22.50 17.60 -9.60
N PHE A 375 22.13 16.88 -8.54
CA PHE A 375 20.89 17.05 -7.80
C PHE A 375 21.04 17.98 -6.60
N LYS A 376 22.28 18.22 -6.13
CA LYS A 376 22.62 19.25 -5.15
C LYS A 376 22.56 20.66 -5.74
N LYS A 377 22.60 20.78 -7.07
CA LYS A 377 22.49 22.08 -7.74
C LYS A 377 21.08 22.60 -7.52
N PRO A 378 20.91 23.76 -6.86
CA PRO A 378 19.59 24.33 -6.72
C PRO A 378 19.01 24.58 -8.12
N GLU A 379 17.71 24.33 -8.25
CA GLU A 379 16.93 24.87 -9.36
C GLU A 379 17.14 26.41 -9.41
N PRO A 380 16.74 27.10 -10.50
CA PRO A 380 17.05 28.53 -10.68
C PRO A 380 16.68 29.45 -9.50
N ARG A 381 15.85 28.98 -8.57
CA ARG A 381 15.52 29.62 -7.29
C ARG A 381 15.56 28.56 -6.16
N ASP A 382 16.43 28.75 -5.16
CA ASP A 382 16.31 28.06 -3.88
C ASP A 382 15.24 28.75 -3.00
N PHE A 383 14.94 28.16 -1.83
CA PHE A 383 13.92 28.73 -0.94
C PHE A 383 14.28 30.14 -0.42
N ALA A 384 15.55 30.44 -0.17
CA ALA A 384 15.95 31.76 0.32
C ALA A 384 15.79 32.84 -0.77
N ALA A 385 16.17 32.51 -2.01
CA ALA A 385 15.96 33.36 -3.17
C ALA A 385 14.47 33.54 -3.47
N ALA A 386 13.68 32.47 -3.42
CA ALA A 386 12.23 32.54 -3.61
C ALA A 386 11.53 33.34 -2.51
N GLU A 387 11.97 33.22 -1.25
CA GLU A 387 11.48 34.04 -0.15
C GLU A 387 11.81 35.52 -0.34
N GLY A 388 13.03 35.83 -0.82
CA GLY A 388 13.43 37.20 -1.16
C GLY A 388 12.52 37.80 -2.24
N ILE A 389 12.29 37.05 -3.33
CA ILE A 389 11.39 37.45 -4.42
C ILE A 389 9.97 37.64 -3.87
N ALA A 390 9.44 36.65 -3.15
CA ALA A 390 8.09 36.70 -2.60
C ALA A 390 7.92 37.86 -1.61
N ALA A 391 8.90 38.13 -0.76
CA ALA A 391 8.88 39.27 0.16
C ALA A 391 8.80 40.62 -0.58
N ASP A 392 9.54 40.76 -1.68
CA ASP A 392 9.48 41.96 -2.51
C ASP A 392 8.16 42.09 -3.26
N LEU A 393 7.57 40.98 -3.72
CA LEU A 393 6.21 40.97 -4.28
C LEU A 393 5.16 41.36 -3.24
N VAL A 394 5.24 40.85 -2.01
CA VAL A 394 4.34 41.27 -0.92
C VAL A 394 4.44 42.77 -0.65
N LYS A 395 5.66 43.35 -0.65
CA LYS A 395 5.82 44.81 -0.51
C LYS A 395 5.15 45.57 -1.66
N LYS A 396 5.30 45.12 -2.91
CA LYS A 396 4.64 45.73 -4.08
C LYS A 396 3.11 45.66 -3.95
N LEU A 397 2.58 44.50 -3.57
CA LEU A 397 1.14 44.28 -3.41
C LEU A 397 0.55 45.13 -2.27
N LYS A 398 1.22 45.17 -1.10
CA LYS A 398 0.81 46.06 0.01
C LYS A 398 0.95 47.56 -0.33
N GLY A 399 1.79 47.89 -1.31
CA GLY A 399 1.91 49.23 -1.89
C GLY A 399 0.80 49.61 -2.88
N GLY A 400 -0.17 48.72 -3.12
CA GLY A 400 -1.33 48.97 -3.98
C GLY A 400 -1.22 48.43 -5.42
N ALA A 401 -0.23 47.57 -5.72
CA ALA A 401 -0.18 46.89 -7.00
C ALA A 401 -1.36 45.91 -7.17
N ASP A 402 -1.86 45.74 -8.40
CA ASP A 402 -2.93 44.78 -8.70
C ASP A 402 -2.42 43.35 -8.61
N PHE A 403 -3.01 42.55 -7.72
CA PHE A 403 -2.59 41.16 -7.48
C PHE A 403 -2.68 40.31 -8.74
N ALA A 404 -3.77 40.45 -9.49
CA ALA A 404 -3.99 39.63 -10.68
C ALA A 404 -2.95 39.93 -11.77
N GLN A 405 -2.52 41.18 -11.91
CA GLN A 405 -1.43 41.53 -12.81
C GLN A 405 -0.09 40.93 -12.35
N VAL A 406 0.28 41.12 -11.08
CA VAL A 406 1.53 40.56 -10.53
C VAL A 406 1.56 39.04 -10.66
N ALA A 407 0.44 38.36 -10.43
CA ALA A 407 0.35 36.91 -10.58
C ALA A 407 0.54 36.44 -12.03
N ARG A 408 0.05 37.17 -13.03
CA ARG A 408 0.29 36.83 -14.45
C ARG A 408 1.74 36.98 -14.86
N ASP A 409 2.43 37.96 -14.26
CA ASP A 409 3.78 38.33 -14.65
C ASP A 409 4.84 37.49 -13.92
N GLU A 410 4.58 37.12 -12.66
CA GLU A 410 5.61 36.58 -11.75
C GLU A 410 5.30 35.20 -11.16
N SER A 411 4.06 34.69 -11.30
CA SER A 411 3.72 33.37 -10.74
C SER A 411 4.23 32.24 -11.64
N ASP A 412 4.95 31.30 -11.04
CA ASP A 412 5.41 30.07 -11.69
C ASP A 412 4.32 28.97 -11.72
N ASP A 413 3.14 29.20 -11.14
CA ASP A 413 2.03 28.23 -11.21
C ASP A 413 1.36 28.27 -12.59
N PRO A 414 1.51 27.22 -13.43
CA PRO A 414 0.92 27.18 -14.76
C PRO A 414 -0.61 27.10 -14.73
N GLY A 415 -1.20 26.63 -13.62
CA GLY A 415 -2.65 26.42 -13.50
C GLY A 415 -3.43 27.71 -13.25
N SER A 416 -2.90 28.60 -12.40
CA SER A 416 -3.58 29.84 -12.00
C SER A 416 -2.86 31.13 -12.40
N GLY A 417 -1.55 31.11 -12.64
CA GLY A 417 -0.75 32.32 -12.91
C GLY A 417 -1.34 33.15 -14.06
N ALA A 418 -1.59 32.52 -15.21
CA ALA A 418 -2.21 33.17 -16.37
C ALA A 418 -3.62 33.75 -16.09
N GLN A 419 -4.33 33.21 -15.09
CA GLN A 419 -5.67 33.66 -14.67
C GLN A 419 -5.61 34.74 -13.57
N GLY A 420 -4.43 35.29 -13.29
CA GLY A 420 -4.23 36.25 -12.20
C GLY A 420 -4.18 35.61 -10.82
N GLY A 421 -3.74 34.34 -10.77
CA GLY A 421 -3.59 33.58 -9.54
C GLY A 421 -4.88 32.97 -9.02
N ASP A 422 -6.03 33.14 -9.70
CA ASP A 422 -7.33 32.69 -9.22
C ASP A 422 -7.42 31.16 -9.17
N LEU A 423 -7.66 30.61 -7.99
CA LEU A 423 -7.90 29.19 -7.74
C LEU A 423 -9.39 28.89 -7.49
N GLY A 424 -10.24 29.91 -7.50
CA GLY A 424 -11.66 29.78 -7.22
C GLY A 424 -11.95 29.41 -5.77
N TRP A 425 -13.09 28.73 -5.56
CA TRP A 425 -13.55 28.32 -4.24
C TRP A 425 -12.85 27.03 -3.80
N VAL A 426 -12.17 27.09 -2.66
CA VAL A 426 -11.48 25.97 -2.04
C VAL A 426 -12.17 25.55 -0.74
N THR A 427 -12.32 24.24 -0.56
CA THR A 427 -12.76 23.60 0.69
C THR A 427 -11.57 22.91 1.36
N ARG A 428 -11.68 22.64 2.65
CA ARG A 428 -10.64 21.88 3.37
C ARG A 428 -10.45 20.49 2.74
N GLY A 429 -9.22 20.02 2.69
CA GLY A 429 -8.76 18.79 2.02
C GLY A 429 -8.46 18.94 0.52
N GLN A 430 -8.70 20.11 -0.10
CA GLN A 430 -8.45 20.30 -1.53
C GLN A 430 -7.04 20.78 -1.87
N MET A 431 -6.33 21.39 -0.91
CA MET A 431 -5.02 21.99 -1.10
C MET A 431 -3.98 21.33 -0.19
N VAL A 432 -2.70 21.49 -0.50
CA VAL A 432 -1.62 21.03 0.38
C VAL A 432 -1.71 21.72 1.74
N ALA A 433 -1.40 21.00 2.82
CA ALA A 433 -1.67 21.44 4.18
C ALA A 433 -1.12 22.85 4.51
N PRO A 434 0.10 23.25 4.08
CA PRO A 434 0.58 24.59 4.37
C PRO A 434 -0.24 25.71 3.72
N PHE A 435 -0.71 25.47 2.49
CA PHE A 435 -1.54 26.42 1.75
C PHE A 435 -2.93 26.51 2.35
N GLU A 436 -3.54 25.37 2.67
CA GLU A 436 -4.85 25.33 3.31
C GLU A 436 -4.83 26.05 4.66
N LYS A 437 -3.85 25.74 5.51
CA LYS A 437 -3.73 26.33 6.85
C LYS A 437 -3.65 27.85 6.77
N MET A 438 -2.89 28.39 5.82
CA MET A 438 -2.85 29.84 5.57
C MET A 438 -4.19 30.37 5.02
N ALA A 439 -4.77 29.72 3.99
CA ALA A 439 -5.97 30.19 3.30
C ALA A 439 -7.19 30.31 4.23
N PHE A 440 -7.36 29.35 5.15
CA PHE A 440 -8.47 29.39 6.09
C PHE A 440 -8.22 30.29 7.30
N ALA A 441 -6.96 30.50 7.69
CA ALA A 441 -6.60 31.41 8.78
C ALA A 441 -6.65 32.89 8.38
N MET A 442 -6.35 33.22 7.12
CA MET A 442 -6.24 34.59 6.62
C MET A 442 -7.58 35.33 6.55
N PRO A 443 -7.63 36.62 6.95
CA PRO A 443 -8.80 37.47 6.76
C PRO A 443 -9.09 37.73 5.28
N GLN A 444 -10.37 38.01 4.97
CA GLN A 444 -10.77 38.39 3.61
C GLN A 444 -10.15 39.74 3.22
N GLY A 445 -9.57 39.80 2.03
CA GLY A 445 -8.95 41.00 1.44
C GLY A 445 -7.51 41.25 1.89
N GLU A 446 -6.96 40.43 2.78
CA GLU A 446 -5.58 40.58 3.25
C GLU A 446 -4.60 39.73 2.45
N ILE A 447 -3.43 40.31 2.18
CA ILE A 447 -2.30 39.64 1.53
C ILE A 447 -1.47 38.92 2.59
N SER A 448 -1.28 37.62 2.42
CA SER A 448 -0.48 36.83 3.34
C SER A 448 0.99 37.24 3.34
N PRO A 449 1.71 37.03 4.45
CA PRO A 449 3.15 36.90 4.39
C PRO A 449 3.57 35.73 3.45
N PRO A 450 4.80 35.73 2.91
CA PRO A 450 5.31 34.60 2.17
C PRO A 450 5.38 33.36 3.04
N PHE A 451 4.97 32.20 2.52
CA PHE A 451 5.04 30.94 3.25
C PHE A 451 5.44 29.77 2.34
N ARG A 452 6.11 28.77 2.91
CA ARG A 452 6.65 27.63 2.15
C ARG A 452 5.62 26.51 1.98
N SER A 453 5.79 25.77 0.88
CA SER A 453 5.17 24.47 0.62
C SER A 453 6.16 23.58 -0.14
N GLN A 454 5.76 22.34 -0.46
CA GLN A 454 6.53 21.46 -1.35
C GLN A 454 6.71 21.98 -2.79
N PHE A 455 5.94 22.99 -3.22
CA PHE A 455 6.05 23.57 -4.57
C PHE A 455 6.91 24.83 -4.63
N GLY A 456 7.31 25.38 -3.48
CA GLY A 456 8.01 26.66 -3.38
C GLY A 456 7.35 27.61 -2.37
N VAL A 457 7.53 28.91 -2.60
CA VAL A 457 7.04 29.99 -1.73
C VAL A 457 5.78 30.61 -2.31
N HIS A 458 4.76 30.70 -1.47
CA HIS A 458 3.44 31.17 -1.83
C HIS A 458 3.15 32.54 -1.22
N ILE A 459 2.39 33.34 -1.95
CA ILE A 459 1.69 34.52 -1.45
C ILE A 459 0.22 34.31 -1.78
N LEU A 460 -0.67 34.44 -0.80
CA LEU A 460 -2.10 34.25 -1.02
C LEU A 460 -2.90 35.48 -0.62
N GLU A 461 -4.08 35.59 -1.22
CA GLU A 461 -5.12 36.52 -0.81
C GLU A 461 -6.48 35.80 -0.83
N VAL A 462 -7.22 35.96 0.27
CA VAL A 462 -8.58 35.45 0.38
C VAL A 462 -9.54 36.50 -0.14
N THR A 463 -10.14 36.27 -1.31
CA THR A 463 -11.01 37.24 -1.97
C THR A 463 -12.44 37.23 -1.41
N GLU A 464 -12.96 36.05 -1.08
CA GLU A 464 -14.30 35.84 -0.52
C GLU A 464 -14.27 34.70 0.50
N ARG A 465 -15.16 34.73 1.51
CA ARG A 465 -15.31 33.67 2.50
C ARG A 465 -16.79 33.37 2.71
N GLU A 466 -17.14 32.09 2.78
CA GLU A 466 -18.50 31.65 3.07
C GLU A 466 -18.59 31.14 4.50
N LEU A 467 -19.26 31.90 5.36
CA LEU A 467 -19.46 31.56 6.77
C LEU A 467 -20.62 30.56 6.92
N PRO A 468 -20.63 29.73 7.99
CA PRO A 468 -21.74 28.83 8.28
C PRO A 468 -23.05 29.61 8.46
N GLY A 469 -24.13 29.11 7.86
CA GLY A 469 -25.48 29.63 8.08
C GLY A 469 -26.01 29.35 9.50
N PRO A 470 -27.15 29.94 9.90
CA PRO A 470 -27.77 29.66 11.19
C PRO A 470 -28.08 28.16 11.36
N GLY A 471 -27.39 27.51 12.30
CA GLY A 471 -27.53 26.07 12.56
C GLY A 471 -26.54 25.17 11.82
N GLU A 472 -25.71 25.73 10.93
CA GLU A 472 -24.57 25.05 10.33
C GLU A 472 -23.32 25.27 11.17
N THR A 473 -22.48 24.26 11.27
CA THR A 473 -21.17 24.36 11.90
C THR A 473 -20.10 24.28 10.82
N ALA A 474 -19.11 25.18 10.88
CA ALA A 474 -17.92 25.02 10.06
C ALA A 474 -17.28 23.66 10.33
N PRO A 475 -16.54 23.08 9.37
CA PRO A 475 -15.66 21.96 9.67
C PRO A 475 -14.77 22.36 10.85
N ALA A 476 -14.68 21.50 11.87
CA ALA A 476 -13.70 21.71 12.92
C ALA A 476 -12.34 21.94 12.26
N GLU A 477 -11.56 22.92 12.75
CA GLU A 477 -10.13 22.85 12.50
C GLU A 477 -9.72 21.47 12.98
N ALA A 478 -9.25 20.62 12.06
CA ALA A 478 -8.65 19.38 12.48
C ALA A 478 -7.53 19.79 13.42
N GLU A 479 -7.67 19.47 14.71
CA GLU A 479 -6.49 19.30 15.55
C GLU A 479 -5.62 18.36 14.74
N THR A 480 -4.50 18.87 14.25
CA THR A 480 -3.57 18.03 13.52
C THR A 480 -3.10 17.05 14.56
N PRO A 481 -3.49 15.76 14.49
CA PRO A 481 -2.99 14.79 15.44
C PRO A 481 -1.47 14.91 15.40
N GLU A 482 -0.83 14.83 16.56
CA GLU A 482 0.63 14.84 16.57
C GLU A 482 1.08 13.74 15.60
N PRO A 483 1.85 14.11 14.57
CA PRO A 483 2.25 13.15 13.55
C PRO A 483 2.99 12.02 14.24
N ASP A 484 2.76 10.78 13.79
CA ASP A 484 3.53 9.64 14.28
C ASP A 484 5.02 9.99 14.18
N PRO A 485 5.78 9.99 15.29
CA PRO A 485 7.20 10.31 15.27
C PRO A 485 8.03 9.37 14.36
N ALA A 486 7.53 8.18 13.98
CA ALA A 486 8.15 7.33 12.95
C ALA A 486 7.88 7.84 11.53
N ASP A 487 6.73 8.47 11.29
CA ASP A 487 6.42 9.08 10.00
C ASP A 487 7.14 10.43 9.91
N LYS A 488 8.43 10.38 9.59
CA LYS A 488 9.28 11.55 9.40
C LYS A 488 8.66 12.58 8.45
N ARG A 489 7.86 12.13 7.48
CA ARG A 489 7.18 13.03 6.54
C ARG A 489 6.04 13.76 7.23
N ALA A 490 5.19 13.05 7.97
CA ALA A 490 4.13 13.68 8.77
C ALA A 490 4.72 14.62 9.83
N VAL A 491 5.84 14.25 10.47
CA VAL A 491 6.58 15.10 11.42
C VAL A 491 7.09 16.35 10.75
N ALA A 492 7.78 16.22 9.62
CA ALA A 492 8.30 17.35 8.87
C ALA A 492 7.18 18.26 8.35
N GLU A 493 6.04 17.69 7.95
CA GLU A 493 4.87 18.44 7.52
C GLU A 493 4.24 19.21 8.70
N ALA A 494 4.08 18.60 9.86
CA ALA A 494 3.58 19.29 11.05
C ALA A 494 4.54 20.39 11.53
N GLU A 495 5.84 20.15 11.53
CA GLU A 495 6.85 21.18 11.80
C GLU A 495 6.77 22.33 10.80
N ALA A 496 6.59 22.04 9.51
CA ALA A 496 6.37 23.07 8.49
C ALA A 496 5.10 23.89 8.76
N LEU A 497 4.04 23.26 9.28
CA LEU A 497 2.82 23.96 9.67
C LEU A 497 3.00 24.84 10.92
N LYS A 498 3.97 24.54 11.81
CA LYS A 498 4.26 25.35 13.02
C LYS A 498 4.93 26.68 12.69
N VAL A 499 5.78 26.69 11.66
CA VAL A 499 6.51 27.90 11.23
C VAL A 499 5.71 28.78 10.24
N LEU A 500 4.46 28.43 9.95
CA LEU A 500 3.62 29.24 9.08
C LEU A 500 3.32 30.61 9.72
N PRO A 501 3.58 31.72 9.01
CA PRO A 501 3.34 33.06 9.52
C PRO A 501 1.83 33.40 9.49
N LEU A 502 1.08 32.86 10.43
CA LEU A 502 -0.36 33.07 10.56
C LEU A 502 -0.70 34.46 11.11
N PRO A 503 -1.89 35.01 10.81
CA PRO A 503 -2.35 36.27 11.39
C PRO A 503 -2.53 36.15 12.92
N GLU A 504 -2.19 37.20 13.66
CA GLU A 504 -2.32 37.25 15.14
C GLU A 504 -3.76 36.97 15.61
N LYS A 505 -4.74 37.38 14.80
CA LYS A 505 -6.15 37.08 15.03
C LYS A 505 -6.66 36.20 13.88
N PRO A 506 -6.92 34.90 14.12
CA PRO A 506 -7.43 34.03 13.08
C PRO A 506 -8.80 34.49 12.60
N ALA A 507 -9.04 34.33 11.31
CA ALA A 507 -10.30 34.71 10.70
C ALA A 507 -11.44 33.77 11.14
N ALA A 508 -12.68 34.28 11.13
CA ALA A 508 -13.85 33.50 11.56
C ALA A 508 -13.96 32.17 10.76
N PRO A 509 -14.42 31.07 11.37
CA PRO A 509 -14.47 29.77 10.70
C PRO A 509 -15.42 29.83 9.49
N ALA A 510 -14.97 29.29 8.36
CA ALA A 510 -15.66 29.34 7.07
C ALA A 510 -15.83 27.94 6.48
N MET A 511 -16.92 27.71 5.73
CA MET A 511 -17.19 26.45 5.01
C MET A 511 -16.26 26.29 3.81
N ARG A 512 -16.03 27.39 3.07
CA ARG A 512 -15.11 27.47 1.94
C ARG A 512 -14.61 28.90 1.79
N VAL A 513 -13.44 29.04 1.19
CA VAL A 513 -12.81 30.34 0.92
C VAL A 513 -12.49 30.43 -0.57
N LYS A 514 -12.62 31.61 -1.14
CA LYS A 514 -12.22 31.88 -2.52
C LYS A 514 -10.87 32.54 -2.52
N VAL A 515 -9.89 31.95 -3.17
CA VAL A 515 -8.48 32.38 -3.03
C VAL A 515 -7.83 32.62 -4.37
N ARG A 516 -6.89 33.57 -4.36
CA ARG A 516 -5.90 33.72 -5.41
C ARG A 516 -4.51 33.67 -4.83
N HIS A 517 -3.53 33.24 -5.61
CA HIS A 517 -2.15 33.08 -5.15
C HIS A 517 -1.10 33.39 -6.21
N ILE A 518 0.13 33.58 -5.72
CA ILE A 518 1.36 33.66 -6.52
C ILE A 518 2.31 32.61 -5.98
N LEU A 519 2.79 31.74 -6.86
CA LEU A 519 3.80 30.73 -6.54
C LEU A 519 5.15 31.17 -7.09
N ILE A 520 6.17 31.19 -6.25
CA ILE A 520 7.57 31.25 -6.66
C ILE A 520 8.17 29.88 -6.39
N SER A 521 8.45 29.14 -7.46
CA SER A 521 8.97 27.77 -7.38
C SER A 521 10.32 27.78 -6.67
N ALA A 522 10.49 26.86 -5.74
CA ALA A 522 11.76 26.60 -5.07
C ALA A 522 11.78 25.16 -4.56
N GLU A 523 12.98 24.58 -4.58
CA GLU A 523 13.22 23.24 -4.06
C GLU A 523 14.45 23.28 -3.16
N ASP A 524 14.41 22.49 -2.09
CA ASP A 524 15.55 22.28 -1.20
C ASP A 524 16.34 21.09 -1.74
N PRO A 525 17.57 21.29 -2.26
CA PRO A 525 18.36 20.21 -2.84
C PRO A 525 18.66 19.10 -1.84
N GLU A 526 18.84 19.41 -0.55
CA GLU A 526 19.14 18.41 0.47
C GLU A 526 17.92 17.54 0.75
N ARG A 527 16.74 18.17 0.91
CA ARG A 527 15.48 17.46 1.08
C ARG A 527 15.13 16.59 -0.12
N LYS A 528 15.30 17.12 -1.35
CA LYS A 528 15.08 16.36 -2.59
C LYS A 528 15.95 15.10 -2.62
N ILE A 529 17.21 15.23 -2.25
CA ILE A 529 18.16 14.12 -2.20
C ILE A 529 17.70 13.05 -1.20
N GLU A 530 17.26 13.46 -0.01
CA GLU A 530 16.79 12.53 1.01
C GLU A 530 15.49 11.81 0.58
N ASP A 531 14.54 12.54 0.01
CA ASP A 531 13.29 11.95 -0.51
C ASP A 531 13.57 10.94 -1.63
N LEU A 532 14.52 11.24 -2.53
CA LEU A 532 14.95 10.31 -3.58
C LEU A 532 15.67 9.07 -3.01
N LYS A 533 16.52 9.25 -2.00
CA LYS A 533 17.16 8.13 -1.28
C LYS A 533 16.11 7.24 -0.63
N GLN A 534 15.11 7.82 0.03
CA GLN A 534 14.04 7.06 0.68
C GLN A 534 13.22 6.26 -0.34
N GLN A 535 12.84 6.86 -1.48
CA GLN A 535 12.14 6.14 -2.55
C GLN A 535 12.94 4.94 -3.10
N VAL A 536 14.25 5.11 -3.28
CA VAL A 536 15.13 4.00 -3.69
C VAL A 536 15.18 2.93 -2.63
N LEU A 537 15.36 3.32 -1.37
CA LEU A 537 15.43 2.40 -0.24
C LEU A 537 14.15 1.57 -0.12
N ASP A 538 12.98 2.19 -0.12
CA ASP A 538 11.69 1.50 0.04
C ASP A 538 11.44 0.46 -1.06
N ARG A 539 11.76 0.83 -2.30
CA ARG A 539 11.66 -0.08 -3.45
C ARG A 539 12.62 -1.25 -3.33
N LYS A 540 13.90 -0.99 -2.98
CA LYS A 540 14.89 -2.05 -2.84
C LYS A 540 14.57 -2.97 -1.67
N ARG A 541 14.05 -2.42 -0.56
CA ARG A 541 13.56 -3.18 0.59
C ARG A 541 12.40 -4.09 0.22
N SER A 542 11.45 -3.59 -0.57
CA SER A 542 10.33 -4.39 -1.08
C SER A 542 10.80 -5.54 -1.96
N ALA A 543 11.69 -5.27 -2.93
CA ALA A 543 12.28 -6.33 -3.77
C ALA A 543 13.08 -7.35 -2.95
N HIS A 544 13.85 -6.88 -1.96
CA HIS A 544 14.61 -7.73 -1.05
C HIS A 544 13.71 -8.69 -0.26
N TYR A 545 12.55 -8.22 0.23
CA TYR A 545 11.58 -9.07 0.89
C TYR A 545 11.06 -10.20 -0.04
N GLU A 546 10.67 -9.86 -1.27
CA GLU A 546 10.20 -10.86 -2.24
C GLU A 546 11.28 -11.89 -2.58
N ASP A 547 12.54 -11.47 -2.72
CA ASP A 547 13.68 -12.37 -2.95
C ASP A 547 13.88 -13.35 -1.79
N VAL A 548 13.78 -12.88 -0.54
CA VAL A 548 13.87 -13.72 0.66
C VAL A 548 12.75 -14.76 0.69
N VAL A 549 11.51 -14.34 0.44
CA VAL A 549 10.35 -15.24 0.43
C VAL A 549 10.47 -16.28 -0.69
N ARG A 550 10.94 -15.87 -1.87
CA ARG A 550 11.18 -16.76 -3.01
C ARG A 550 12.23 -17.83 -2.71
N VAL A 551 13.35 -17.45 -2.09
CA VAL A 551 14.36 -18.42 -1.66
C VAL A 551 13.82 -19.38 -0.60
N ALA A 552 13.12 -18.87 0.42
CA ALA A 552 12.53 -19.70 1.47
C ALA A 552 11.51 -20.72 0.90
N ARG A 553 10.69 -20.29 -0.06
CA ARG A 553 9.74 -21.15 -0.78
C ARG A 553 10.46 -22.27 -1.53
N GLN A 554 11.53 -21.95 -2.26
CA GLN A 554 12.30 -22.96 -2.99
C GLN A 554 12.98 -23.97 -2.06
N GLU A 555 13.53 -23.52 -0.93
CA GLU A 555 14.11 -24.41 0.07
C GLU A 555 13.06 -25.32 0.70
N ALA A 556 11.87 -24.79 1.00
CA ALA A 556 10.74 -25.58 1.48
C ALA A 556 10.29 -26.63 0.44
N LYS A 557 10.29 -26.28 -0.86
CA LYS A 557 10.05 -27.22 -1.94
C LYS A 557 11.10 -28.33 -2.01
N ASN A 558 12.38 -27.96 -2.06
CA ASN A 558 13.50 -28.89 -2.19
C ASN A 558 13.62 -29.87 -1.00
N SER A 559 13.21 -29.43 0.19
CA SER A 559 13.19 -30.25 1.41
C SER A 559 11.93 -31.10 1.55
N GLY A 560 11.00 -31.05 0.60
CA GLY A 560 9.73 -31.78 0.65
C GLY A 560 8.75 -31.27 1.71
N ARG A 561 8.97 -30.06 2.23
CA ARG A 561 8.06 -29.40 3.18
C ARG A 561 6.80 -28.90 2.49
N ILE A 562 6.85 -28.56 1.20
CA ILE A 562 5.67 -28.24 0.40
C ILE A 562 5.16 -29.53 -0.26
N GLN A 563 3.94 -29.93 0.05
CA GLN A 563 3.30 -31.12 -0.52
C GLN A 563 1.90 -30.75 -1.03
N ILE A 564 1.73 -30.80 -2.35
CA ILE A 564 0.42 -30.61 -3.00
C ILE A 564 -0.18 -31.99 -3.22
N LEU A 565 -1.24 -32.33 -2.47
CA LEU A 565 -1.81 -33.67 -2.44
C LEU A 565 -2.93 -33.83 -3.48
N ASP A 566 -3.62 -32.75 -3.82
CA ASP A 566 -4.51 -32.72 -4.98
C ASP A 566 -3.70 -32.80 -6.29
N PRO A 567 -3.88 -33.85 -7.11
CA PRO A 567 -3.13 -34.02 -8.36
C PRO A 567 -3.31 -32.88 -9.37
N GLU A 568 -4.46 -32.23 -9.41
CA GLU A 568 -4.70 -31.14 -10.36
C GLU A 568 -4.02 -29.86 -9.90
N LEU A 569 -4.17 -29.49 -8.61
CA LEU A 569 -3.39 -28.39 -8.05
C LEU A 569 -1.90 -28.68 -8.22
N ARG A 570 -1.44 -29.91 -8.02
CA ARG A 570 -0.05 -30.27 -8.24
C ARG A 570 0.39 -30.03 -9.68
N ALA A 571 -0.44 -30.39 -10.67
CA ALA A 571 -0.17 -30.08 -12.07
C ALA A 571 -0.11 -28.57 -12.33
N PHE A 572 -0.96 -27.77 -11.66
CA PHE A 572 -0.85 -26.31 -11.67
C PHE A 572 0.50 -25.85 -11.09
N PHE A 573 0.92 -26.31 -9.91
CA PHE A 573 2.21 -25.92 -9.33
C PHE A 573 3.40 -26.36 -10.21
N ASP A 574 3.37 -27.57 -10.78
CA ASP A 574 4.43 -28.09 -11.64
C ASP A 574 4.52 -27.33 -12.97
N ALA A 575 3.39 -26.85 -13.52
CA ALA A 575 3.36 -26.06 -14.74
C ALA A 575 3.85 -24.60 -14.55
N ASN A 576 3.95 -24.14 -13.30
CA ASN A 576 4.20 -22.73 -12.95
C ASN A 576 5.41 -22.51 -12.04
N ASP A 577 6.22 -23.54 -11.90
CA ASP A 577 7.53 -23.45 -11.28
C ASP A 577 8.50 -22.82 -12.30
N GLY A 578 8.43 -21.50 -12.42
CA GLY A 578 9.16 -20.72 -13.44
C GLY A 578 10.65 -20.49 -13.16
N ASP A 579 11.13 -20.88 -11.98
CA ASP A 579 12.48 -20.55 -11.54
C ASP A 579 13.53 -21.55 -12.06
N SER A 580 14.35 -21.13 -13.02
CA SER A 580 15.42 -21.96 -13.57
C SER A 580 16.48 -22.29 -12.50
N GLY A 581 17.05 -23.50 -12.53
CA GLY A 581 18.03 -23.94 -11.52
C GLY A 581 19.28 -23.06 -11.40
N ALA A 582 19.66 -22.36 -12.48
CA ALA A 582 20.80 -21.44 -12.52
C ALA A 582 20.48 -20.08 -11.88
N GLU A 583 19.30 -19.53 -12.14
CA GLU A 583 18.81 -18.29 -11.53
C GLU A 583 18.67 -18.46 -10.01
N MET A 584 18.10 -19.58 -9.58
CA MET A 584 17.99 -19.91 -8.15
C MET A 584 19.31 -20.22 -7.47
N ALA A 585 20.33 -20.67 -8.21
CA ALA A 585 21.67 -20.82 -7.65
C ALA A 585 22.34 -19.46 -7.43
N SER A 586 22.15 -18.51 -8.35
CA SER A 586 22.63 -17.13 -8.24
C SER A 586 21.94 -16.36 -7.10
N LEU A 587 20.61 -16.47 -7.03
CA LEU A 587 19.82 -15.89 -5.95
C LEU A 587 20.20 -16.49 -4.60
N ARG A 588 20.30 -17.82 -4.48
CA ARG A 588 20.78 -18.47 -3.25
C ARG A 588 22.18 -18.03 -2.86
N ALA A 589 23.10 -17.87 -3.81
CA ALA A 589 24.44 -17.37 -3.51
C ALA A 589 24.41 -15.92 -3.00
N THR A 590 23.51 -15.10 -3.53
CA THR A 590 23.30 -13.70 -3.10
C THR A 590 22.68 -13.66 -1.70
N VAL A 591 21.62 -14.43 -1.47
CA VAL A 591 20.95 -14.54 -0.16
C VAL A 591 21.86 -15.16 0.90
N ALA A 592 22.71 -16.14 0.54
CA ALA A 592 23.63 -16.81 1.46
C ALA A 592 24.86 -15.96 1.83
N GLN A 593 25.21 -14.94 1.03
CA GLN A 593 26.21 -13.94 1.38
C GLN A 593 25.70 -12.93 2.42
N TRP A 594 24.37 -12.88 2.64
CA TRP A 594 23.79 -12.06 3.68
C TRP A 594 24.13 -12.67 5.04
N PRO A 595 24.42 -11.84 6.05
CA PRO A 595 24.79 -12.34 7.37
C PRO A 595 23.72 -13.32 7.79
N THR A 596 24.09 -14.57 8.05
CA THR A 596 23.17 -15.58 8.57
C THR A 596 22.70 -15.03 9.91
N ILE A 597 21.54 -14.37 9.93
CA ILE A 597 21.12 -13.58 11.07
C ILE A 597 20.84 -14.56 12.19
N ARG A 598 21.78 -14.59 13.14
CA ARG A 598 21.71 -15.47 14.28
C ARG A 598 20.46 -15.10 15.09
N PRO A 599 19.81 -16.06 15.76
CA PRO A 599 18.64 -15.81 16.61
C PRO A 599 18.83 -14.62 17.58
N GLU A 600 20.05 -14.38 18.05
CA GLU A 600 20.42 -13.26 18.94
C GLU A 600 20.30 -11.88 18.27
N ALA A 601 20.59 -11.77 16.97
CA ALA A 601 20.44 -10.54 16.18
C ALA A 601 18.97 -10.30 15.80
N ASN A 602 18.18 -11.37 15.56
CA ASN A 602 16.73 -11.26 15.45
C ASN A 602 16.10 -10.75 16.75
N LEU A 603 16.62 -11.20 17.90
CA LEU A 603 16.18 -10.74 19.22
C LEU A 603 16.56 -9.28 19.48
N GLU A 604 17.70 -8.81 18.96
CA GLU A 604 18.12 -7.40 19.04
C GLU A 604 17.28 -6.51 18.12
N LEU A 605 16.97 -6.95 16.89
CA LEU A 605 16.06 -6.25 15.98
C LEU A 605 14.61 -6.22 16.50
N ALA A 606 14.12 -7.33 17.05
CA ALA A 606 12.84 -7.40 17.75
C ALA A 606 12.83 -6.50 19.00
N ARG A 607 13.93 -6.46 19.76
CA ARG A 607 14.10 -5.51 20.88
C ARG A 607 14.11 -4.05 20.42
N ARG A 608 14.72 -3.72 19.28
CA ARG A 608 14.68 -2.37 18.71
C ARG A 608 13.30 -1.99 18.21
N TYR A 609 12.57 -2.94 17.60
CA TYR A 609 11.18 -2.76 17.18
C TYR A 609 10.25 -2.55 18.37
N GLU A 610 10.37 -3.38 19.42
CA GLU A 610 9.60 -3.22 20.66
C GLU A 610 9.98 -1.94 21.41
N GLN A 611 11.27 -1.61 21.54
CA GLN A 611 11.70 -0.34 22.12
C GLN A 611 11.19 0.85 21.32
N ALA A 612 11.17 0.77 19.99
CA ALA A 612 10.59 1.81 19.13
C ALA A 612 9.08 1.94 19.39
N GLN A 613 8.31 0.86 19.29
CA GLN A 613 6.87 0.81 19.55
C GLN A 613 6.50 1.30 20.97
N MET A 614 7.27 0.89 21.98
CA MET A 614 7.04 1.26 23.39
C MET A 614 7.44 2.71 23.68
N SER A 615 8.50 3.21 23.06
CA SER A 615 8.90 4.62 23.16
C SER A 615 7.91 5.55 22.46
N GLN A 616 7.22 5.07 21.43
CA GLN A 616 6.22 5.82 20.67
C GLN A 616 4.85 5.88 21.35
N ALA A 617 4.46 4.86 22.12
CA ALA A 617 3.06 4.71 22.53
C ALA A 617 2.63 5.47 23.79
N MET A 618 3.51 5.79 24.76
CA MET A 618 3.02 6.24 26.08
C MET A 618 3.77 7.39 26.78
N GLY A 619 5.01 7.68 26.41
CA GLY A 619 5.79 8.74 27.07
C GLY A 619 6.08 8.47 28.58
N PRO A 620 7.05 9.18 29.18
CA PRO A 620 7.50 8.93 30.55
C PRO A 620 6.49 9.33 31.64
N GLU A 621 5.50 10.17 31.33
CA GLU A 621 4.46 10.58 32.30
C GLU A 621 3.38 9.51 32.50
N ALA A 622 2.93 8.83 31.46
CA ALA A 622 1.90 7.78 31.60
C ALA A 622 2.42 6.54 32.33
N GLU A 623 3.68 6.16 32.10
CA GLU A 623 4.34 5.09 32.86
C GLU A 623 4.42 5.43 34.36
N LYS A 624 4.77 6.68 34.67
CA LYS A 624 4.85 7.17 36.06
C LYS A 624 3.49 7.15 36.75
N ASP A 625 2.43 7.52 36.06
CA ASP A 625 1.07 7.54 36.60
C ASP A 625 0.54 6.12 36.84
N GLN A 626 0.79 5.18 35.93
CA GLN A 626 0.43 3.77 36.12
C GLN A 626 1.22 3.13 37.27
N LEU A 627 2.51 3.41 37.40
CA LEU A 627 3.33 2.94 38.52
C LEU A 627 2.83 3.51 39.86
N ALA A 628 2.41 4.77 39.89
CA ALA A 628 1.81 5.38 41.07
C ALA A 628 0.46 4.72 41.44
N ALA A 629 -0.37 4.40 40.44
CA ALA A 629 -1.64 3.70 40.64
C ALA A 629 -1.44 2.28 41.18
N VAL A 630 -0.49 1.52 40.63
CA VAL A 630 -0.13 0.19 41.13
C VAL A 630 0.38 0.26 42.57
N ALA A 631 1.24 1.23 42.88
CA ALA A 631 1.74 1.43 44.23
C ALA A 631 0.63 1.74 45.25
N ALA A 632 -0.39 2.51 44.85
CA ALA A 632 -1.55 2.81 45.70
C ALA A 632 -2.42 1.57 45.97
N LEU A 633 -2.50 0.63 45.03
CA LEU A 633 -3.32 -0.59 45.11
C LEU A 633 -2.58 -1.80 45.70
N ALA A 634 -1.25 -1.75 45.83
CA ALA A 634 -0.40 -2.88 46.20
C ALA A 634 -0.62 -3.45 47.62
N SER A 635 -1.50 -2.85 48.42
CA SER A 635 -1.87 -3.32 49.77
C SER A 635 -3.36 -3.64 49.92
N ASP A 636 -4.17 -3.43 48.87
CA ASP A 636 -5.62 -3.60 48.91
C ASP A 636 -6.03 -4.96 48.36
N GLN A 637 -6.50 -5.86 49.23
CA GLN A 637 -6.92 -7.21 48.85
C GLN A 637 -8.11 -7.21 47.89
N GLU A 638 -8.96 -6.18 47.88
CA GLU A 638 -10.09 -6.08 46.95
C GLU A 638 -9.63 -5.74 45.52
N ALA A 639 -8.42 -5.19 45.36
CA ALA A 639 -7.85 -4.82 44.07
C ALA A 639 -7.20 -5.98 43.31
N ILE A 640 -7.10 -7.18 43.91
CA ILE A 640 -6.42 -8.34 43.31
C ILE A 640 -6.93 -8.68 41.90
N PRO A 641 -8.26 -8.74 41.61
CA PRO A 641 -8.73 -9.04 40.26
C PRO A 641 -8.29 -8.01 39.23
N GLY A 642 -8.35 -6.72 39.57
CA GLY A 642 -7.91 -5.64 38.68
C GLY A 642 -6.40 -5.62 38.47
N LEU A 643 -5.61 -5.97 39.49
CA LEU A 643 -4.16 -6.14 39.36
C LEU A 643 -3.80 -7.35 38.47
N ILE A 644 -4.56 -8.45 38.55
CA ILE A 644 -4.37 -9.61 37.66
C ILE A 644 -4.66 -9.24 36.21
N GLU A 645 -5.72 -8.48 35.95
CA GLU A 645 -6.03 -7.95 34.61
C GLU A 645 -4.95 -6.97 34.13
N ALA A 646 -4.46 -6.10 35.02
CA ALA A 646 -3.43 -5.13 34.71
C ALA A 646 -2.03 -5.74 34.44
N LEU A 647 -1.82 -7.04 34.71
CA LEU A 647 -0.62 -7.76 34.24
C LEU A 647 -0.52 -7.81 32.70
N ASP A 648 -1.61 -7.51 31.99
CA ASP A 648 -1.62 -7.34 30.53
C ASP A 648 -1.08 -5.98 30.08
N SER A 649 -0.68 -5.10 31.01
CA SER A 649 -0.05 -3.80 30.70
C SER A 649 1.12 -4.00 29.73
N PRO A 650 1.26 -3.18 28.68
CA PRO A 650 2.38 -3.29 27.77
C PRO A 650 3.72 -2.88 28.41
N LEU A 651 3.72 -2.22 29.58
CA LEU A 651 4.93 -1.68 30.21
C LEU A 651 5.62 -2.71 31.12
N PRO A 652 6.89 -3.07 30.87
CA PRO A 652 7.63 -4.02 31.69
C PRO A 652 7.75 -3.57 33.14
N ALA A 653 8.03 -2.28 33.38
CA ALA A 653 8.12 -1.73 34.73
C ALA A 653 6.79 -1.86 35.50
N VAL A 654 5.66 -1.66 34.83
CA VAL A 654 4.32 -1.82 35.42
C VAL A 654 4.02 -3.29 35.68
N LYS A 655 4.29 -4.19 34.73
CA LYS A 655 4.17 -5.65 34.94
C LYS A 655 5.02 -6.13 36.11
N ILE A 656 6.27 -5.65 36.23
CA ILE A 656 7.17 -5.98 37.35
C ILE A 656 6.59 -5.48 38.66
N ALA A 657 6.11 -4.23 38.71
CA ALA A 657 5.50 -3.66 39.90
C ALA A 657 4.26 -4.44 40.35
N ILE A 658 3.39 -4.81 39.40
CA ILE A 658 2.17 -5.59 39.65
C ILE A 658 2.52 -7.01 40.09
N ALA A 659 3.44 -7.70 39.41
CA ALA A 659 3.88 -9.04 39.78
C ALA A 659 4.45 -9.06 41.20
N ASN A 660 5.29 -8.07 41.53
CA ASN A 660 5.81 -7.90 42.88
C ASN A 660 4.70 -7.65 43.91
N ALA A 661 3.75 -6.76 43.61
CA ALA A 661 2.60 -6.47 44.48
C ALA A 661 1.76 -7.73 44.74
N LEU A 662 1.37 -8.47 43.69
CA LEU A 662 0.60 -9.71 43.79
C LEU A 662 1.34 -10.79 44.61
N GLY A 663 2.67 -10.85 44.48
CA GLY A 663 3.53 -11.72 45.27
C GLY A 663 3.56 -11.36 46.77
N GLU A 664 3.67 -10.06 47.10
CA GLU A 664 3.63 -9.56 48.48
C GLU A 664 2.25 -9.78 49.12
N MET A 665 1.19 -9.58 48.35
CA MET A 665 -0.20 -9.78 48.78
C MET A 665 -0.58 -11.26 48.94
N LYS A 666 0.30 -12.19 48.54
CA LYS A 666 0.04 -13.64 48.47
C LYS A 666 -1.26 -13.96 47.73
N ALA A 667 -1.51 -13.25 46.64
CA ALA A 667 -2.71 -13.39 45.80
C ALA A 667 -2.73 -14.75 45.06
N ALA A 668 -3.29 -15.79 45.67
CA ALA A 668 -3.35 -17.14 45.08
C ALA A 668 -4.05 -17.16 43.69
N ALA A 669 -5.03 -16.28 43.47
CA ALA A 669 -5.73 -16.13 42.19
C ALA A 669 -4.81 -15.69 41.03
N ALA A 670 -3.65 -15.07 41.32
CA ALA A 670 -2.70 -14.63 40.31
C ALA A 670 -1.77 -15.75 39.79
N THR A 671 -1.81 -16.94 40.41
CA THR A 671 -0.85 -18.03 40.15
C THR A 671 -0.82 -18.44 38.68
N GLU A 672 -1.97 -18.57 38.03
CA GLU A 672 -2.06 -18.95 36.62
C GLU A 672 -1.47 -17.85 35.73
N ARG A 673 -1.88 -16.59 35.93
CA ARG A 673 -1.40 -15.46 35.12
C ARG A 673 0.10 -15.22 35.28
N LEU A 674 0.63 -15.30 36.51
CA LEU A 674 2.07 -15.21 36.77
C LEU A 674 2.83 -16.38 36.14
N SER A 675 2.26 -17.59 36.13
CA SER A 675 2.85 -18.76 35.44
C SER A 675 2.88 -18.56 33.93
N GLU A 676 1.86 -17.95 33.35
CA GLU A 676 1.85 -17.55 31.94
C GLU A 676 2.93 -16.51 31.64
N LEU A 677 3.08 -15.47 32.47
CA LEU A 677 4.18 -14.49 32.33
C LEU A 677 5.55 -15.14 32.32
N VAL A 678 5.78 -16.14 33.20
CA VAL A 678 7.05 -16.88 33.21
C VAL A 678 7.26 -17.68 31.92
N ARG A 679 6.20 -18.23 31.31
CA ARG A 679 6.32 -19.02 30.07
C ARG A 679 6.43 -18.18 28.81
N GLU A 680 5.64 -17.11 28.74
CA GLU A 680 5.29 -16.41 27.50
C GLU A 680 5.86 -14.99 27.42
N ASP A 681 6.27 -14.37 28.54
CA ASP A 681 6.79 -13.00 28.51
C ASP A 681 8.26 -12.97 28.05
N TYR A 682 8.56 -12.07 27.11
CA TYR A 682 9.86 -11.94 26.46
C TYR A 682 10.87 -11.17 27.32
N ASP A 683 10.39 -10.30 28.20
CA ASP A 683 11.26 -9.57 29.12
C ASP A 683 11.69 -10.49 30.27
N GLN A 684 13.00 -10.78 30.32
CA GLN A 684 13.59 -11.64 31.35
C GLN A 684 13.37 -11.07 32.75
N THR A 685 13.36 -9.75 32.92
CA THR A 685 13.16 -9.09 34.22
C THR A 685 11.71 -9.18 34.69
N VAL A 686 10.74 -9.11 33.76
CA VAL A 686 9.32 -9.39 34.03
C VAL A 686 9.14 -10.86 34.42
N ALA A 687 9.72 -11.78 33.65
CA ALA A 687 9.66 -13.20 33.95
C ALA A 687 10.28 -13.51 35.32
N ASP A 688 11.41 -12.90 35.68
CA ASP A 688 12.06 -13.12 36.97
C ASP A 688 11.26 -12.51 38.13
N ALA A 689 10.62 -11.35 37.93
CA ALA A 689 9.66 -10.80 38.90
C ALA A 689 8.46 -11.73 39.11
N ALA A 690 7.91 -12.29 38.03
CA ALA A 690 6.82 -13.26 38.11
C ALA A 690 7.24 -14.58 38.80
N LYS A 691 8.46 -15.09 38.55
CA LYS A 691 9.02 -16.24 39.29
C LYS A 691 9.17 -15.94 40.77
N ALA A 692 9.67 -14.76 41.12
CA ALA A 692 9.80 -14.34 42.50
C ALA A 692 8.43 -14.24 43.20
N ALA A 693 7.41 -13.73 42.51
CA ALA A 693 6.05 -13.69 42.99
C ALA A 693 5.45 -15.11 43.21
N LEU A 694 5.60 -16.02 42.24
CA LEU A 694 5.18 -17.42 42.36
C LEU A 694 5.87 -18.13 43.53
N THR A 695 7.15 -17.84 43.77
CA THR A 695 7.90 -18.37 44.90
C THR A 695 7.32 -17.91 46.24
N LYS A 696 6.94 -16.62 46.35
CA LYS A 696 6.28 -16.07 47.54
C LYS A 696 4.88 -16.66 47.78
N LEU A 697 4.19 -17.05 46.70
CA LEU A 697 2.90 -17.73 46.71
C LEU A 697 3.01 -19.23 47.08
N GLY A 698 4.21 -19.81 47.06
CA GLY A 698 4.41 -21.25 47.21
C GLY A 698 3.90 -22.06 46.01
N ALA A 699 3.76 -21.41 44.85
CA ALA A 699 3.29 -22.01 43.61
C ALA A 699 4.45 -22.61 42.79
N PRO A 700 4.20 -23.67 41.99
CA PRO A 700 5.21 -24.23 41.10
C PRO A 700 5.64 -23.21 40.04
N VAL A 701 6.95 -23.06 39.86
CA VAL A 701 7.52 -22.15 38.85
C VAL A 701 7.71 -22.91 37.54
N PRO A 702 7.04 -22.54 36.45
CA PRO A 702 7.17 -23.23 35.17
C PRO A 702 8.51 -22.92 34.48
N GLU A 703 8.96 -23.82 33.61
CA GLU A 703 10.08 -23.57 32.72
C GLU A 703 9.73 -22.53 31.65
N ARG A 704 10.72 -21.71 31.27
CA ARG A 704 10.55 -20.63 30.28
C ARG A 704 10.45 -21.27 28.89
N ASN A 705 9.43 -20.91 28.12
CA ASN A 705 9.13 -21.55 26.83
C ASN A 705 9.54 -20.66 25.65
N ILE A 706 10.73 -20.04 25.72
CA ILE A 706 11.31 -19.35 24.58
C ILE A 706 12.30 -20.28 23.90
N GLY A 707 11.87 -20.87 22.78
CA GLY A 707 12.74 -21.48 21.78
C GLY A 707 13.61 -22.65 22.26
N GLY A 708 13.04 -23.86 22.32
CA GLY A 708 13.82 -25.10 22.37
C GLY A 708 12.93 -26.33 22.20
N THR A 709 13.28 -27.20 21.26
CA THR A 709 12.67 -28.52 20.95
C THR A 709 12.04 -29.25 22.14
N PRO A 710 10.89 -29.95 21.96
CA PRO A 710 10.41 -30.87 23.01
C PRO A 710 11.48 -31.94 23.23
N ALA A 711 11.92 -32.08 24.48
CA ALA A 711 12.84 -33.14 24.87
C ALA A 711 12.24 -34.50 24.47
N THR A 712 12.93 -35.21 23.58
CA THR A 712 12.71 -36.63 23.31
C THR A 712 12.82 -37.39 24.64
N PRO A 713 11.81 -38.16 25.07
CA PRO A 713 12.01 -39.06 26.19
C PRO A 713 12.99 -40.15 25.75
N ALA A 714 14.13 -40.23 26.41
CA ALA A 714 15.17 -41.21 26.15
C ALA A 714 14.61 -42.64 26.25
N ALA A 715 14.75 -43.41 25.18
CA ALA A 715 14.51 -44.84 25.16
C ALA A 715 15.71 -45.58 25.77
N GLY A 716 15.47 -46.45 26.76
CA GLY A 716 16.50 -47.33 27.32
C GLY A 716 16.11 -48.17 28.55
N ALA A 717 15.12 -49.07 28.43
CA ALA A 717 14.95 -50.45 28.98
C ALA A 717 15.35 -50.84 30.45
N PRO A 718 14.89 -52.00 31.02
CA PRO A 718 13.67 -52.80 30.80
C PRO A 718 12.91 -53.26 32.09
N ALA A 719 11.67 -53.75 31.88
CA ALA A 719 10.92 -54.82 32.57
C ALA A 719 10.75 -54.87 34.11
N ALA A 720 9.49 -54.81 34.57
CA ALA A 720 8.86 -55.86 35.41
C ALA A 720 7.35 -55.61 35.65
N GLY A 721 6.51 -56.55 35.19
CA GLY A 721 5.35 -57.13 35.88
C GLY A 721 4.11 -56.27 36.22
N GLY A 722 2.93 -56.69 35.73
CA GLY A 722 1.66 -56.35 36.37
C GLY A 722 0.41 -56.47 35.50
N ALA A 723 -0.39 -57.51 35.73
CA ALA A 723 -1.56 -57.94 34.96
C ALA A 723 -2.78 -56.98 34.91
N ALA A 724 -3.54 -57.14 33.82
CA ALA A 724 -5.00 -57.23 33.70
C ALA A 724 -5.91 -56.02 34.05
N ALA A 725 -6.67 -55.53 33.04
CA ALA A 725 -8.13 -55.70 32.89
C ALA A 725 -8.66 -54.75 31.80
N GLY A 726 -9.67 -55.20 31.05
CA GLY A 726 -10.13 -54.59 29.81
C GLY A 726 -11.17 -53.49 29.94
N GLY A 727 -11.57 -52.99 28.76
CA GLY A 727 -12.67 -52.04 28.60
C GLY A 727 -12.43 -51.10 27.42
N GLN A 728 -12.89 -51.49 26.23
CA GLN A 728 -13.16 -50.54 25.15
C GLN A 728 -14.32 -49.62 25.58
N PRO A 729 -14.22 -48.29 25.43
CA PRO A 729 -15.41 -47.45 25.40
C PRO A 729 -15.89 -47.25 23.97
N ALA A 730 -17.17 -47.57 23.75
CA ALA A 730 -17.94 -47.26 22.56
C ALA A 730 -18.16 -45.73 22.43
N PRO A 731 -18.36 -45.20 21.21
CA PRO A 731 -18.52 -43.77 20.97
C PRO A 731 -19.86 -43.25 21.52
N ILE A 732 -19.80 -42.14 22.26
CA ILE A 732 -20.94 -41.39 22.76
C ILE A 732 -21.52 -40.56 21.61
N THR A 733 -22.75 -40.89 21.22
CA THR A 733 -23.61 -40.09 20.35
C THR A 733 -24.20 -38.91 21.12
N VAL A 734 -24.03 -37.69 20.61
CA VAL A 734 -24.74 -36.49 21.09
C VAL A 734 -25.78 -36.10 20.02
N PRO A 735 -27.06 -35.91 20.37
CA PRO A 735 -28.11 -35.61 19.41
C PRO A 735 -28.11 -34.14 18.99
N VAL A 736 -28.30 -33.90 17.69
CA VAL A 736 -28.56 -32.59 17.07
C VAL A 736 -30.02 -32.18 17.32
N PRO A 737 -30.32 -30.94 17.76
CA PRO A 737 -31.69 -30.45 17.78
C PRO A 737 -32.11 -29.92 16.40
N VAL A 738 -33.26 -30.38 15.93
CA VAL A 738 -33.98 -29.92 14.74
C VAL A 738 -34.63 -28.56 15.05
N PRO A 739 -34.48 -27.51 14.21
CA PRO A 739 -35.35 -26.35 14.27
C PRO A 739 -36.67 -26.64 13.53
N ALA A 740 -37.79 -26.43 14.22
CA ALA A 740 -39.13 -26.44 13.64
C ALA A 740 -39.34 -25.23 12.70
N PRO A 741 -40.19 -25.34 11.67
CA PRO A 741 -40.38 -24.31 10.67
C PRO A 741 -41.35 -23.22 11.16
N ASN A 742 -40.94 -21.96 11.01
CA ASN A 742 -41.78 -20.85 10.51
C ASN A 742 -40.93 -19.58 10.30
#